data_AF-A0A1B6DR98-F1
#
_entry.id   AF-A0A1B6DR98-F1
#
_cell.length_a   1.000
_cell.length_b   1.000
_cell.length_c   1.000
_cell.angle_alpha   90.00
_cell.angle_beta   90.00
_cell.angle_gamma   90.00
#
_symmetry.space_group_name_H-M   'P 1'
#
loop_
_entity.id
_entity.type
_entity.pdbx_description
1 polymer ?
#
loop_
_entity_poly.entity_id
_entity_poly.type
_entity_poly.pdbx_seq_one_letter_code
_entity_poly.pdbx_strand_id
1 'polypeptide(L)'
;MCKSFPQKGPPCFGGVLALDGETGNTIWQHWTRRIVLSIDCSTDINNDKINDCLYSGMGGMLGIVQGKDGTPIWELPKPGYEETVDVYFAQFVEDVDGDDVPDVLASHTSSENILHGHLLLLSGKTGHTLSFANTPGEKEFILSSPQILVPPDSQNIVVFATGNVDSDEGGLYAVPLFHLTAANISENRKITKGAILAPPVLVDLSGDGTEDIVVTSDNKVIVLDGITLKEIWNSTSLSLNTDSMQLLNSPTPGYFNDDDVPDLLVTYLAGNTFPEYYYSQTTVLDGKTGHSLLDSPPIHSGIVDAPGITLSYTGIGNDVFLFWVAVCTGHEDSQEKFSFLKGTDLKLKPKADLCKLRFNSSLEMKLYALNQHIEPPGMLLYSTVARWSIEHNNSNLDTENLYGSRMGSSWSRTSLHGTSNFHHKGDSVQHLKSSHLPLYPSQTNYQQASQESELHPTNSFERHPNYKHSHNWRPQEPVEVLDRLGERRYPNSGLYDGLSFDTIPDSENIYPQEVEENLGDSYKLHLNPGRDERANLKIKMKRNTKKQSSQSIPRIVSPATLVPPLGTSKGIDIVFASHWLPAAANVKVKLPKDEDCINEKIKQTPVSPDNKQLFDEIEAIAEEECLFYRGVSRLPIETISKEPLQLTVYRLNLDCSCELKQSNEECTRALPFHHQSWPNRGSNVYFKKRYSFI
;
A
#
# COMPACT_ATOMS: atom_id res chain seq x y z
N MET A 1 -16.60 -25.36 -1.23
CA MET A 1 -16.37 -24.31 -0.20
C MET A 1 -15.51 -24.88 0.91
N CYS A 2 -14.48 -24.13 1.31
CA CYS A 2 -13.70 -24.47 2.49
C CYS A 2 -14.57 -24.23 3.74
N LYS A 3 -14.66 -25.20 4.66
CA LYS A 3 -15.61 -25.15 5.78
C LYS A 3 -14.97 -24.78 7.13
N SER A 4 -13.66 -24.97 7.30
CA SER A 4 -12.93 -24.52 8.50
C SER A 4 -11.41 -24.57 8.35
N PHE A 5 -10.71 -23.76 9.13
CA PHE A 5 -9.27 -23.82 9.37
C PHE A 5 -9.01 -24.43 10.77
N PRO A 6 -8.19 -25.47 10.97
CA PRO A 6 -7.78 -26.54 10.07
C PRO A 6 -8.41 -27.87 10.56
N GLN A 7 -9.68 -28.17 10.30
CA GLN A 7 -10.22 -29.52 10.55
C GLN A 7 -11.23 -29.98 9.47
N LYS A 8 -10.91 -31.11 8.83
CA LYS A 8 -11.69 -31.87 7.84
C LYS A 8 -12.07 -31.12 6.55
N GLY A 9 -11.12 -31.10 5.62
CA GLY A 9 -11.25 -30.61 4.24
C GLY A 9 -9.89 -30.15 3.72
N PRO A 10 -9.73 -29.84 2.40
CA PRO A 10 -8.55 -29.09 1.96
C PRO A 10 -8.44 -27.82 2.81
N PRO A 11 -7.26 -27.49 3.35
CA PRO A 11 -7.10 -26.39 4.30
C PRO A 11 -7.52 -25.05 3.67
N CYS A 12 -8.17 -24.19 4.44
CA CYS A 12 -8.41 -22.81 4.01
C CYS A 12 -7.08 -22.06 4.07
N PHE A 13 -6.83 -21.18 3.12
CA PHE A 13 -5.57 -20.42 3.06
C PHE A 13 -5.80 -18.91 3.21
N GLY A 14 -7.04 -18.51 3.49
CA GLY A 14 -7.43 -17.12 3.75
C GLY A 14 -8.85 -17.04 4.31
N GLY A 15 -9.30 -15.81 4.54
CA GLY A 15 -10.69 -15.54 4.89
C GLY A 15 -10.96 -14.05 5.02
N VAL A 16 -12.25 -13.72 5.06
CA VAL A 16 -12.77 -12.39 5.37
C VAL A 16 -13.39 -12.45 6.77
N LEU A 17 -13.11 -11.44 7.58
CA LEU A 17 -13.54 -11.36 8.97
C LEU A 17 -14.22 -10.02 9.21
N ALA A 18 -15.44 -10.03 9.74
CA ALA A 18 -16.10 -8.83 10.24
C ALA A 18 -16.05 -8.80 11.77
N LEU A 19 -15.65 -7.65 12.30
CA LEU A 19 -15.53 -7.41 13.74
C LEU A 19 -16.49 -6.30 14.14
N ASP A 20 -17.06 -6.44 15.34
CA ASP A 20 -17.77 -5.36 16.00
C ASP A 20 -16.78 -4.26 16.37
N GLY A 21 -17.03 -3.03 15.91
CA GLY A 21 -16.07 -1.94 16.03
C GLY A 21 -15.85 -1.46 17.48
N GLU A 22 -16.78 -1.72 18.40
CA GLU A 22 -16.70 -1.29 19.81
C GLU A 22 -16.06 -2.38 20.68
N THR A 23 -16.46 -3.63 20.45
CA THR A 23 -16.08 -4.78 21.28
C THR A 23 -14.92 -5.60 20.70
N GLY A 24 -14.66 -5.51 19.40
CA GLY A 24 -13.70 -6.35 18.68
C GLY A 24 -14.17 -7.80 18.50
N ASN A 25 -15.40 -8.14 18.91
CA ASN A 25 -15.94 -9.49 18.75
C ASN A 25 -16.21 -9.81 17.28
N THR A 26 -16.00 -11.05 16.87
CA THR A 26 -16.35 -11.50 15.52
C THR A 26 -17.88 -11.47 15.32
N ILE A 27 -18.32 -10.73 14.30
CA ILE A 27 -19.72 -10.73 13.84
C ILE A 27 -19.95 -11.95 12.94
N TRP A 28 -19.10 -12.10 11.92
CA TRP A 28 -19.11 -13.23 11.00
C TRP A 28 -17.72 -13.46 10.40
N GLN A 29 -17.54 -14.64 9.84
CA GLN A 29 -16.32 -15.03 9.15
C GLN A 29 -16.66 -15.85 7.90
N HIS A 30 -16.03 -15.48 6.78
CA HIS A 30 -16.10 -16.23 5.53
C HIS A 30 -14.73 -16.80 5.18
N TRP A 31 -14.62 -18.12 5.11
CA TRP A 31 -13.36 -18.78 4.77
C TRP A 31 -13.15 -18.87 3.27
N THR A 32 -11.94 -18.55 2.83
CA THR A 32 -11.60 -18.57 1.41
C THR A 32 -10.59 -19.66 1.08
N ARG A 33 -10.62 -20.11 -0.17
CA ARG A 33 -9.72 -21.17 -0.68
C ARG A 33 -8.26 -20.73 -0.79
N ARG A 34 -8.01 -19.42 -0.89
CA ARG A 34 -6.68 -18.79 -1.03
C ARG A 34 -6.68 -17.40 -0.37
N ILE A 35 -5.51 -16.78 -0.33
CA ILE A 35 -5.27 -15.46 0.27
C ILE A 35 -6.15 -14.41 -0.42
N VAL A 36 -6.84 -13.61 0.38
CA VAL A 36 -7.58 -12.41 -0.05
C VAL A 36 -6.58 -11.27 -0.25
N LEU A 37 -6.61 -10.63 -1.42
CA LEU A 37 -5.72 -9.52 -1.79
C LEU A 37 -6.43 -8.17 -1.70
N SER A 38 -7.74 -8.14 -1.98
CA SER A 38 -8.56 -6.93 -1.88
C SER A 38 -9.94 -7.23 -1.33
N ILE A 39 -10.52 -6.22 -0.66
CA ILE A 39 -11.89 -6.22 -0.17
C ILE A 39 -12.50 -4.83 -0.34
N ASP A 40 -13.73 -4.79 -0.85
CA ASP A 40 -14.53 -3.58 -1.03
C ASP A 40 -15.94 -3.81 -0.47
N CYS A 41 -16.26 -3.14 0.64
CA CYS A 41 -17.56 -3.23 1.31
C CYS A 41 -18.38 -1.93 1.17
N SER A 42 -18.28 -1.25 0.02
CA SER A 42 -18.87 0.08 -0.20
C SER A 42 -20.33 0.07 -0.66
N THR A 43 -20.87 -1.07 -1.11
CA THR A 43 -22.13 -1.13 -1.85
C THR A 43 -23.10 -2.13 -1.22
N ASP A 44 -24.35 -1.72 -1.01
CA ASP A 44 -25.48 -2.60 -0.67
C ASP A 44 -26.06 -3.16 -1.98
N ILE A 45 -25.76 -4.42 -2.29
CA ILE A 45 -26.09 -5.02 -3.59
C ILE A 45 -27.47 -5.68 -3.59
N ASN A 46 -27.94 -6.08 -2.41
CA ASN A 46 -29.22 -6.79 -2.23
C ASN A 46 -30.33 -5.88 -1.68
N ASN A 47 -30.02 -4.60 -1.43
CA ASN A 47 -30.91 -3.56 -0.91
C ASN A 47 -31.47 -3.87 0.49
N ASP A 48 -30.67 -4.51 1.35
CA ASP A 48 -31.04 -4.82 2.74
C ASP A 48 -30.62 -3.74 3.75
N LYS A 49 -30.02 -2.65 3.26
CA LYS A 49 -29.45 -1.50 3.99
C LYS A 49 -28.13 -1.79 4.71
N ILE A 50 -27.50 -2.93 4.43
CA ILE A 50 -26.18 -3.28 4.91
C ILE A 50 -25.29 -3.45 3.68
N ASN A 51 -24.17 -2.73 3.65
CA ASN A 51 -23.24 -2.87 2.52
C ASN A 51 -22.65 -4.30 2.49
N ASP A 52 -22.62 -4.88 1.30
CA ASP A 52 -22.04 -6.18 1.00
C ASP A 52 -20.56 -6.04 0.62
N CYS A 53 -19.81 -7.13 0.73
CA CYS A 53 -18.36 -7.13 0.55
C CYS A 53 -17.94 -7.94 -0.69
N LEU A 54 -17.43 -7.24 -1.70
CA LEU A 54 -16.67 -7.81 -2.81
C LEU A 54 -15.26 -8.17 -2.33
N TYR A 55 -14.81 -9.39 -2.60
CA TYR A 55 -13.46 -9.82 -2.27
C TYR A 55 -12.79 -10.46 -3.48
N SER A 56 -11.48 -10.22 -3.61
CA SER A 56 -10.66 -10.81 -4.66
C SER A 56 -9.36 -11.36 -4.09
N GLY A 57 -8.70 -12.27 -4.81
CA GLY A 57 -7.38 -12.71 -4.41
C GLY A 57 -6.79 -13.83 -5.27
N MET A 58 -5.91 -14.61 -4.64
CA MET A 58 -5.05 -15.55 -5.36
C MET A 58 -5.82 -16.74 -5.95
N GLY A 59 -5.33 -17.25 -7.08
CA GLY A 59 -5.91 -18.42 -7.77
C GLY A 59 -7.30 -18.19 -8.36
N GLY A 60 -7.57 -16.97 -8.83
CA GLY A 60 -8.76 -16.56 -9.55
C GLY A 60 -9.94 -16.36 -8.61
N MET A 61 -9.67 -16.04 -7.35
CA MET A 61 -10.71 -15.86 -6.35
C MET A 61 -11.37 -14.50 -6.55
N LEU A 62 -12.68 -14.51 -6.76
CA LEU A 62 -13.52 -13.33 -6.87
C LEU A 62 -14.95 -13.70 -6.47
N GLY A 63 -15.55 -12.91 -5.59
CA GLY A 63 -16.90 -13.17 -5.10
C GLY A 63 -17.44 -12.03 -4.26
N ILE A 64 -18.72 -12.11 -3.94
CA ILE A 64 -19.40 -11.19 -3.03
C ILE A 64 -20.00 -11.97 -1.88
N VAL A 65 -19.80 -11.49 -0.65
CA VAL A 65 -20.48 -11.98 0.55
C VAL A 65 -21.40 -10.92 1.12
N GLN A 66 -22.49 -11.36 1.75
CA GLN A 66 -23.41 -10.48 2.44
C GLN A 66 -22.72 -9.80 3.63
N GLY A 67 -22.87 -8.49 3.75
CA GLY A 67 -22.30 -7.75 4.89
C GLY A 67 -22.94 -8.10 6.23
N LYS A 68 -24.14 -8.65 6.20
CA LYS A 68 -24.93 -9.01 7.38
C LYS A 68 -24.40 -10.24 8.12
N ASP A 69 -24.00 -11.27 7.39
CA ASP A 69 -23.68 -12.59 7.98
C ASP A 69 -22.52 -13.33 7.28
N GLY A 70 -21.90 -12.72 6.27
CA GLY A 70 -20.78 -13.31 5.53
C GLY A 70 -21.18 -14.44 4.58
N THR A 71 -22.47 -14.68 4.36
CA THR A 71 -22.91 -15.73 3.41
C THR A 71 -22.62 -15.28 1.96
N PRO A 72 -22.16 -16.19 1.08
CA PRO A 72 -21.85 -15.83 -0.30
C PRO A 72 -23.12 -15.49 -1.09
N ILE A 73 -23.10 -14.35 -1.80
CA ILE A 73 -24.09 -14.02 -2.83
C ILE A 73 -23.73 -14.79 -4.11
N TRP A 74 -22.49 -14.66 -4.56
CA TRP A 74 -21.89 -15.49 -5.60
C TRP A 74 -20.36 -15.56 -5.41
N GLU A 75 -19.74 -16.60 -5.96
CA GLU A 75 -18.28 -16.77 -6.01
C GLU A 75 -17.94 -17.44 -7.35
N LEU A 76 -16.92 -16.93 -8.05
CA LEU A 76 -16.46 -17.55 -9.28
C LEU A 76 -15.90 -18.95 -8.99
N PRO A 77 -16.20 -19.95 -9.86
CA PRO A 77 -15.65 -21.28 -9.69
C PRO A 77 -14.12 -21.24 -9.78
N LYS A 78 -13.47 -22.22 -9.14
CA LYS A 78 -12.04 -22.43 -9.31
C LYS A 78 -11.74 -22.63 -10.81
N PRO A 79 -10.74 -21.93 -11.38
CA PRO A 79 -10.30 -22.17 -12.76
C PRO A 79 -10.00 -23.65 -13.00
N GLY A 80 -10.38 -24.18 -14.17
CA GLY A 80 -10.24 -25.59 -14.52
C GLY A 80 -8.80 -26.04 -14.81
N TYR A 81 -7.87 -25.11 -14.99
CA TYR A 81 -6.48 -25.34 -15.39
C TYR A 81 -5.47 -24.96 -14.29
N GLU A 82 -4.22 -25.42 -14.42
CA GLU A 82 -3.10 -25.11 -13.50
C GLU A 82 -2.60 -23.66 -13.60
N GLU A 83 -3.24 -22.83 -14.43
CA GLU A 83 -2.90 -21.41 -14.55
C GLU A 83 -3.06 -20.68 -13.23
N THR A 84 -2.01 -19.96 -12.85
CA THR A 84 -2.09 -19.01 -11.75
C THR A 84 -2.72 -17.74 -12.29
N VAL A 85 -4.00 -17.56 -11.97
CA VAL A 85 -4.70 -16.28 -12.15
C VAL A 85 -4.74 -15.63 -10.78
N ASP A 86 -4.21 -14.41 -10.64
CA ASP A 86 -4.37 -13.65 -9.40
C ASP A 86 -5.20 -12.40 -9.69
N VAL A 87 -6.29 -12.23 -8.93
CA VAL A 87 -7.16 -11.05 -9.03
C VAL A 87 -6.73 -10.07 -7.95
N TYR A 88 -5.73 -9.25 -8.29
CA TYR A 88 -5.14 -8.27 -7.38
C TYR A 88 -6.16 -7.27 -6.87
N PHE A 89 -7.12 -6.92 -7.73
CA PHE A 89 -8.11 -5.92 -7.39
C PHE A 89 -9.44 -6.13 -8.10
N ALA A 90 -10.52 -5.81 -7.41
CA ALA A 90 -11.86 -5.72 -7.96
C ALA A 90 -12.63 -4.57 -7.28
N GLN A 91 -13.49 -3.92 -8.04
CA GLN A 91 -14.30 -2.80 -7.56
C GLN A 91 -15.67 -2.77 -8.20
N PHE A 92 -16.61 -2.14 -7.51
CA PHE A 92 -17.90 -1.80 -8.08
C PHE A 92 -17.77 -0.67 -9.11
N VAL A 93 -18.57 -0.71 -10.16
CA VAL A 93 -18.75 0.32 -11.18
C VAL A 93 -20.25 0.57 -11.41
N GLU A 94 -20.60 1.57 -12.21
CA GLU A 94 -22.00 1.79 -12.58
C GLU A 94 -22.62 0.55 -13.24
N ASP A 95 -23.93 0.40 -13.12
CA ASP A 95 -24.69 -0.66 -13.79
C ASP A 95 -24.55 -0.52 -15.31
N VAL A 96 -23.84 -1.47 -15.93
CA VAL A 96 -23.59 -1.48 -17.37
C VAL A 96 -24.51 -2.44 -18.13
N ASP A 97 -25.13 -3.42 -17.45
CA ASP A 97 -26.02 -4.40 -18.07
C ASP A 97 -27.53 -4.08 -17.92
N GLY A 98 -27.86 -3.08 -17.12
CA GLY A 98 -29.19 -2.52 -16.93
C GLY A 98 -30.09 -3.34 -16.02
N ASP A 99 -29.52 -4.10 -15.09
CA ASP A 99 -30.26 -4.95 -14.14
C ASP A 99 -30.55 -4.32 -12.76
N ASP A 100 -30.29 -3.01 -12.66
CA ASP A 100 -30.40 -2.12 -11.50
C ASP A 100 -29.41 -2.45 -10.35
N VAL A 101 -28.35 -3.22 -10.63
CA VAL A 101 -27.30 -3.56 -9.67
C VAL A 101 -25.94 -3.05 -10.17
N PRO A 102 -25.13 -2.38 -9.33
CA PRO A 102 -23.77 -1.98 -9.71
C PRO A 102 -22.90 -3.16 -10.14
N ASP A 103 -22.18 -3.02 -11.24
CA ASP A 103 -21.34 -4.08 -11.81
C ASP A 103 -19.93 -4.12 -11.22
N VAL A 104 -19.12 -5.10 -11.61
CA VAL A 104 -17.77 -5.29 -11.06
C VAL A 104 -16.71 -5.19 -12.16
N LEU A 105 -15.77 -4.28 -11.98
CA LEU A 105 -14.53 -4.22 -12.76
C LEU A 105 -13.40 -4.85 -11.96
N ALA A 106 -12.76 -5.87 -12.53
CA ALA A 106 -11.61 -6.55 -11.96
C ALA A 106 -10.39 -6.46 -12.88
N SER A 107 -9.21 -6.34 -12.28
CA SER A 107 -7.94 -6.53 -12.96
C SER A 107 -7.29 -7.83 -12.49
N HIS A 108 -6.78 -8.60 -13.43
CA HIS A 108 -6.04 -9.82 -13.10
C HIS A 108 -4.82 -9.98 -13.99
N THR A 109 -3.84 -10.72 -13.49
CA THR A 109 -2.73 -11.21 -14.30
C THR A 109 -2.82 -12.73 -14.35
N SER A 110 -2.76 -13.27 -15.57
CA SER A 110 -2.77 -14.72 -15.84
C SER A 110 -1.39 -15.20 -16.24
N SER A 111 -1.02 -16.43 -15.88
CA SER A 111 0.27 -17.05 -16.20
C SER A 111 0.14 -18.19 -17.23
N GLU A 112 -0.32 -17.91 -18.44
CA GLU A 112 -0.37 -18.90 -19.53
C GLU A 112 0.95 -18.92 -20.34
N ASN A 113 2.05 -19.31 -19.70
CA ASN A 113 3.45 -19.28 -20.20
C ASN A 113 4.11 -17.89 -20.23
N ILE A 114 3.34 -16.83 -20.43
CA ILE A 114 3.76 -15.44 -20.28
C ILE A 114 2.74 -14.78 -19.36
N LEU A 115 3.20 -13.96 -18.43
CA LEU A 115 2.29 -13.18 -17.61
C LEU A 115 1.61 -12.12 -18.49
N HIS A 116 0.29 -12.08 -18.48
CA HIS A 116 -0.50 -11.08 -19.21
C HIS A 116 -1.58 -10.48 -18.32
N GLY A 117 -1.66 -9.16 -18.34
CA GLY A 117 -2.70 -8.40 -17.67
C GLY A 117 -4.02 -8.41 -18.46
N HIS A 118 -5.12 -8.42 -17.72
CA HIS A 118 -6.46 -8.47 -18.27
C HIS A 118 -7.41 -7.60 -17.44
N LEU A 119 -8.37 -6.98 -18.12
CA LEU A 119 -9.53 -6.33 -17.50
C LEU A 119 -10.76 -7.22 -17.71
N LEU A 120 -11.52 -7.40 -16.64
CA LEU A 120 -12.70 -8.24 -16.59
C LEU A 120 -13.86 -7.42 -16.03
N LEU A 121 -14.97 -7.37 -16.78
CA LEU A 121 -16.21 -6.73 -16.36
C LEU A 121 -17.25 -7.82 -16.11
N LEU A 122 -17.85 -7.83 -14.91
CA LEU A 122 -18.81 -8.83 -14.50
C LEU A 122 -20.09 -8.19 -13.98
N SER A 123 -21.21 -8.87 -14.17
CA SER A 123 -22.49 -8.53 -13.55
C SER A 123 -22.35 -8.58 -12.04
N GLY A 124 -22.62 -7.48 -11.34
CA GLY A 124 -22.52 -7.43 -9.88
C GLY A 124 -23.53 -8.35 -9.20
N LYS A 125 -24.69 -8.57 -9.83
CA LYS A 125 -25.75 -9.43 -9.31
C LYS A 125 -25.44 -10.91 -9.40
N THR A 126 -24.75 -11.34 -10.46
CA THR A 126 -24.62 -12.77 -10.80
C THR A 126 -23.18 -13.27 -10.86
N GLY A 127 -22.20 -12.38 -10.97
CA GLY A 127 -20.82 -12.71 -11.30
C GLY A 127 -20.62 -13.18 -12.74
N HIS A 128 -21.62 -13.04 -13.61
CA HIS A 128 -21.50 -13.40 -15.02
C HIS A 128 -20.57 -12.44 -15.75
N THR A 129 -19.60 -12.97 -16.50
CA THR A 129 -18.69 -12.15 -17.32
C THR A 129 -19.45 -11.42 -18.42
N LEU A 130 -19.48 -10.09 -18.34
CA LEU A 130 -20.06 -9.21 -19.36
C LEU A 130 -19.06 -8.94 -20.48
N SER A 131 -17.79 -8.72 -20.11
CA SER A 131 -16.71 -8.50 -21.06
C SER A 131 -15.35 -8.88 -20.48
N PHE A 132 -14.44 -9.24 -21.37
CA PHE A 132 -13.05 -9.56 -21.07
C PHE A 132 -12.18 -8.91 -22.12
N ALA A 133 -11.07 -8.30 -21.71
CA ALA A 133 -10.13 -7.79 -22.68
C ALA A 133 -8.69 -7.71 -22.16
N ASN A 134 -7.78 -8.02 -23.10
CA ASN A 134 -6.35 -8.08 -22.87
C ASN A 134 -5.73 -6.69 -22.72
N THR A 135 -4.67 -6.57 -21.95
CA THR A 135 -3.82 -5.38 -22.01
C THR A 135 -3.21 -5.19 -23.40
N PRO A 136 -2.88 -3.95 -23.80
CA PRO A 136 -2.44 -3.66 -25.17
C PRO A 136 -1.05 -4.25 -25.51
N GLY A 137 -0.23 -4.52 -24.49
CA GLY A 137 1.10 -5.13 -24.65
C GLY A 137 1.09 -6.65 -24.46
N GLU A 138 1.98 -7.34 -25.19
CA GLU A 138 2.14 -8.80 -25.12
C GLU A 138 2.89 -9.30 -23.88
N LYS A 139 3.40 -8.44 -22.99
CA LYS A 139 4.14 -8.84 -21.77
C LYS A 139 3.96 -7.87 -20.61
N GLU A 140 2.85 -7.16 -20.61
CA GLU A 140 2.53 -6.18 -19.58
C GLU A 140 1.56 -6.79 -18.57
N PHE A 141 1.81 -6.60 -17.27
CA PHE A 141 0.99 -7.13 -16.19
C PHE A 141 0.16 -6.01 -15.58
N ILE A 142 -1.00 -6.35 -14.99
CA ILE A 142 -1.73 -5.43 -14.11
C ILE A 142 -1.66 -5.99 -12.70
N LEU A 143 -0.93 -5.30 -11.83
CA LEU A 143 -0.77 -5.63 -10.41
C LEU A 143 -1.47 -4.60 -9.50
N SER A 144 -2.07 -3.57 -10.10
CA SER A 144 -2.67 -2.44 -9.39
C SER A 144 -4.15 -2.29 -9.69
N SER A 145 -4.82 -1.48 -8.88
CA SER A 145 -6.23 -1.14 -9.02
C SER A 145 -6.44 -0.12 -10.15
N PRO A 146 -7.25 -0.43 -11.18
CA PRO A 146 -7.75 0.58 -12.10
C PRO A 146 -8.47 1.69 -11.32
N GLN A 147 -8.38 2.93 -11.80
CA GLN A 147 -9.11 4.07 -11.25
C GLN A 147 -10.22 4.50 -12.21
N ILE A 148 -11.34 4.95 -11.67
CA ILE A 148 -12.42 5.55 -12.46
C ILE A 148 -12.27 7.07 -12.38
N LEU A 149 -11.88 7.67 -13.48
CA LEU A 149 -11.86 9.12 -13.66
C LEU A 149 -13.20 9.58 -14.18
N VAL A 150 -13.74 10.67 -13.62
CA VAL A 150 -15.05 11.23 -13.98
C VAL A 150 -14.88 12.67 -14.46
N PRO A 151 -14.48 12.92 -15.73
CA PRO A 151 -14.30 14.27 -16.23
C PRO A 151 -15.65 15.01 -16.38
N PRO A 152 -15.67 16.34 -16.28
CA PRO A 152 -16.86 17.16 -16.53
C PRO A 152 -17.44 16.87 -17.92
N ASP A 153 -18.74 16.58 -17.99
CA ASP A 153 -19.49 16.32 -19.23
C ASP A 153 -18.96 15.16 -20.11
N SER A 154 -18.11 14.28 -19.55
CA SER A 154 -17.58 13.09 -20.21
C SER A 154 -18.15 11.82 -19.59
N GLN A 155 -18.02 10.71 -20.32
CA GLN A 155 -18.24 9.38 -19.76
C GLN A 155 -17.09 8.98 -18.84
N ASN A 156 -17.37 8.06 -17.92
CA ASN A 156 -16.39 7.49 -17.01
C ASN A 156 -15.21 6.87 -17.78
N ILE A 157 -13.99 7.22 -17.38
CA ILE A 157 -12.76 6.74 -17.99
C ILE A 157 -12.07 5.80 -17.01
N VAL A 158 -11.81 4.58 -17.47
CA VAL A 158 -10.99 3.62 -16.73
C VAL A 158 -9.52 3.94 -17.02
N VAL A 159 -8.81 4.34 -15.98
CA VAL A 159 -7.37 4.58 -15.98
C VAL A 159 -6.69 3.37 -15.34
N PHE A 160 -5.82 2.69 -16.06
CA PHE A 160 -5.14 1.50 -15.56
C PHE A 160 -3.65 1.53 -15.88
N ALA A 161 -2.86 1.05 -14.93
CA ALA A 161 -1.42 0.96 -15.03
C ALA A 161 -1.00 -0.46 -15.40
N THR A 162 -0.04 -0.56 -16.31
CA THR A 162 0.61 -1.83 -16.63
C THR A 162 2.12 -1.70 -16.45
N GLY A 163 2.76 -2.83 -16.20
CA GLY A 163 4.21 -2.89 -16.10
C GLY A 163 4.74 -4.30 -16.24
N ASN A 164 5.96 -4.40 -16.73
CA ASN A 164 6.82 -5.56 -16.54
C ASN A 164 7.88 -5.19 -15.53
N VAL A 165 8.30 -6.15 -14.71
CA VAL A 165 9.24 -5.87 -13.62
C VAL A 165 10.69 -5.95 -14.10
N ASP A 166 10.92 -6.73 -15.16
CA ASP A 166 12.23 -6.97 -15.73
C ASP A 166 12.49 -6.11 -16.97
N SER A 167 11.57 -5.20 -17.31
CA SER A 167 11.71 -4.29 -18.46
C SER A 167 10.97 -2.98 -18.26
N ASP A 168 11.31 -1.96 -19.06
CA ASP A 168 10.59 -0.69 -19.12
C ASP A 168 9.26 -0.77 -19.91
N GLU A 169 8.82 -1.99 -20.27
CA GLU A 169 7.53 -2.19 -20.94
C GLU A 169 6.38 -1.97 -19.96
N GLY A 170 5.28 -1.40 -20.47
CA GLY A 170 4.20 -0.89 -19.64
C GLY A 170 3.91 0.58 -19.85
N GLY A 171 3.03 1.09 -19.01
CA GLY A 171 2.62 2.49 -18.99
C GLY A 171 1.26 2.67 -18.36
N LEU A 172 0.81 3.92 -18.37
CA LEU A 172 -0.55 4.28 -18.01
C LEU A 172 -1.43 4.30 -19.26
N TYR A 173 -2.63 3.75 -19.14
CA TYR A 173 -3.61 3.69 -20.21
C TYR A 173 -4.95 4.26 -19.73
N ALA A 174 -5.70 4.84 -20.66
CA ALA A 174 -7.08 5.27 -20.45
C ALA A 174 -7.99 4.67 -21.51
N VAL A 175 -9.16 4.20 -21.07
CA VAL A 175 -10.22 3.69 -21.94
C VAL A 175 -11.58 4.09 -21.35
N PRO A 176 -12.52 4.65 -22.13
CA PRO A 176 -13.85 4.91 -21.61
C PRO A 176 -14.54 3.59 -21.21
N LEU A 177 -15.28 3.60 -20.10
CA LEU A 177 -15.87 2.38 -19.53
C LEU A 177 -16.77 1.64 -20.53
N PHE A 178 -17.54 2.36 -21.35
CA PHE A 178 -18.40 1.76 -22.37
C PHE A 178 -17.63 1.05 -23.51
N HIS A 179 -16.36 1.37 -23.76
CA HIS A 179 -15.58 0.60 -24.73
C HIS A 179 -15.20 -0.78 -24.19
N LEU A 180 -15.12 -0.92 -22.85
CA LEU A 180 -14.94 -2.22 -22.21
C LEU A 180 -16.16 -3.10 -22.41
N THR A 181 -17.39 -2.57 -22.31
CA THR A 181 -18.61 -3.36 -22.53
C THR A 181 -18.72 -3.90 -23.96
N ALA A 182 -18.16 -3.19 -24.94
CA ALA A 182 -18.06 -3.64 -26.33
C ALA A 182 -16.90 -4.63 -26.61
N ALA A 183 -16.17 -5.06 -25.57
CA ALA A 183 -14.94 -5.85 -25.67
C ALA A 183 -13.88 -5.25 -26.61
N ASN A 184 -13.91 -3.93 -26.79
CA ASN A 184 -13.03 -3.21 -27.73
C ASN A 184 -11.99 -2.38 -26.96
N ILE A 185 -11.03 -3.05 -26.32
CA ILE A 185 -9.87 -2.37 -25.70
C ILE A 185 -8.90 -1.82 -26.74
N SER A 186 -8.99 -2.20 -28.03
CA SER A 186 -8.03 -1.74 -29.06
C SER A 186 -8.00 -0.21 -29.25
N GLU A 187 -9.01 0.51 -28.76
CA GLU A 187 -9.10 1.97 -28.76
C GLU A 187 -8.59 2.62 -27.45
N ASN A 188 -7.82 1.92 -26.63
CA ASN A 188 -7.17 2.52 -25.47
C ASN A 188 -6.17 3.61 -25.90
N ARG A 189 -6.02 4.63 -25.05
CA ARG A 189 -5.00 5.66 -25.19
C ARG A 189 -3.87 5.37 -24.21
N LYS A 190 -2.68 5.05 -24.73
CA LYS A 190 -1.44 5.05 -23.94
C LYS A 190 -1.06 6.49 -23.57
N ILE A 191 -1.01 6.78 -22.28
CA ILE A 191 -0.71 8.11 -21.75
C ILE A 191 0.79 8.27 -21.46
N THR A 192 1.38 7.27 -20.79
CA THR A 192 2.81 7.28 -20.42
C THR A 192 3.54 6.04 -20.92
N LYS A 193 4.87 6.10 -20.94
CA LYS A 193 5.77 4.97 -21.16
C LYS A 193 6.49 4.64 -19.86
N GLY A 194 6.98 3.41 -19.73
CA GLY A 194 7.66 2.92 -18.53
C GLY A 194 6.71 2.10 -17.66
N ALA A 195 7.23 1.06 -17.03
CA ALA A 195 6.46 0.20 -16.15
C ALA A 195 5.87 1.00 -14.98
N ILE A 196 4.59 0.77 -14.69
CA ILE A 196 3.88 1.32 -13.52
C ILE A 196 3.24 0.16 -12.78
N LEU A 197 3.73 -0.09 -11.55
CA LEU A 197 3.28 -1.20 -10.71
C LEU A 197 2.35 -0.75 -9.58
N ALA A 198 2.44 0.52 -9.17
CA ALA A 198 1.60 1.08 -8.11
C ALA A 198 0.26 1.60 -8.67
N PRO A 199 -0.84 1.54 -7.89
CA PRO A 199 -2.10 2.20 -8.23
C PRO A 199 -1.94 3.69 -8.54
N PRO A 200 -2.55 4.21 -9.62
CA PRO A 200 -2.70 5.65 -9.81
C PRO A 200 -3.50 6.28 -8.66
N VAL A 201 -3.17 7.52 -8.31
CA VAL A 201 -3.89 8.33 -7.31
C VAL A 201 -4.62 9.45 -8.02
N LEU A 202 -5.90 9.63 -7.71
CA LEU A 202 -6.72 10.71 -8.24
C LEU A 202 -6.80 11.87 -7.25
N VAL A 203 -6.34 13.06 -7.64
CA VAL A 203 -6.31 14.28 -6.81
C VAL A 203 -6.26 15.54 -7.67
N ASP A 204 -7.13 16.53 -7.41
CA ASP A 204 -7.12 17.84 -8.08
C ASP A 204 -5.89 18.66 -7.65
N LEU A 205 -4.85 18.71 -8.50
CA LEU A 205 -3.61 19.48 -8.31
C LEU A 205 -3.58 20.74 -9.18
N SER A 206 -4.27 20.72 -10.32
CA SER A 206 -4.43 21.83 -11.26
C SER A 206 -5.37 22.91 -10.72
N GLY A 207 -6.27 22.56 -9.81
CA GLY A 207 -7.28 23.42 -9.24
C GLY A 207 -8.51 23.63 -10.14
N ASP A 208 -8.65 22.86 -11.22
CA ASP A 208 -9.73 23.00 -12.20
C ASP A 208 -11.03 22.29 -11.79
N GLY A 209 -11.01 21.54 -10.69
CA GLY A 209 -12.15 20.83 -10.13
C GLY A 209 -12.35 19.41 -10.67
N THR A 210 -11.47 18.94 -11.56
CA THR A 210 -11.36 17.53 -11.99
C THR A 210 -10.12 16.92 -11.33
N GLU A 211 -10.22 15.67 -10.89
CA GLU A 211 -9.06 15.00 -10.32
C GLU A 211 -7.97 14.75 -11.37
N ASP A 212 -6.73 15.14 -11.06
CA ASP A 212 -5.55 14.80 -11.84
C ASP A 212 -5.04 13.40 -11.46
N ILE A 213 -4.22 12.83 -12.35
CA ILE A 213 -3.69 11.48 -12.18
C ILE A 213 -2.24 11.56 -11.75
N VAL A 214 -1.94 11.02 -10.57
CA VAL A 214 -0.59 10.91 -10.03
C VAL A 214 -0.14 9.46 -10.09
N VAL A 215 1.00 9.20 -10.74
CA VAL A 215 1.60 7.86 -10.86
C VAL A 215 3.06 7.86 -10.48
N THR A 216 3.55 6.69 -10.06
CA THR A 216 4.97 6.44 -9.81
C THR A 216 5.51 5.42 -10.81
N SER A 217 6.58 5.79 -11.50
CA SER A 217 7.26 4.92 -12.48
C SER A 217 8.76 4.99 -12.24
N ASP A 218 9.38 3.84 -11.97
CA ASP A 218 10.78 3.74 -11.57
C ASP A 218 11.11 4.69 -10.40
N ASN A 219 11.87 5.76 -10.65
CA ASN A 219 12.26 6.75 -9.65
C ASN A 219 11.49 8.09 -9.75
N LYS A 220 10.44 8.13 -10.57
CA LYS A 220 9.70 9.34 -10.91
C LYS A 220 8.30 9.35 -10.34
N VAL A 221 7.89 10.52 -9.88
CA VAL A 221 6.48 10.89 -9.69
C VAL A 221 6.07 11.69 -10.92
N ILE A 222 4.98 11.30 -11.57
CA ILE A 222 4.44 11.96 -12.75
C ILE A 222 3.02 12.41 -12.42
N VAL A 223 2.73 13.69 -12.65
CA VAL A 223 1.39 14.27 -12.51
C VAL A 223 0.85 14.58 -13.90
N LEU A 224 -0.35 14.08 -14.18
CA LEU A 224 -1.03 14.22 -15.46
C LEU A 224 -2.39 14.89 -15.23
N ASP A 225 -2.68 15.89 -16.04
CA ASP A 225 -3.94 16.63 -16.03
C ASP A 225 -5.13 15.70 -16.32
N GLY A 226 -6.14 15.70 -15.47
CA GLY A 226 -7.29 14.79 -15.57
C GLY A 226 -8.12 14.99 -16.85
N ILE A 227 -8.20 16.21 -17.36
CA ILE A 227 -9.02 16.55 -18.52
C ILE A 227 -8.28 16.25 -19.83
N THR A 228 -7.03 16.67 -19.94
CA THR A 228 -6.23 16.63 -21.17
C THR A 228 -5.33 15.40 -21.26
N LEU A 229 -5.08 14.72 -20.14
CA LEU A 229 -4.15 13.60 -19.97
C LEU A 229 -2.71 13.97 -20.35
N LYS A 230 -2.34 15.25 -20.20
CA LYS A 230 -0.98 15.75 -20.45
C LYS A 230 -0.22 15.89 -19.14
N GLU A 231 1.09 15.70 -19.19
CA GLU A 231 1.95 15.92 -18.03
C GLU A 231 1.90 17.38 -17.58
N ILE A 232 1.58 17.59 -16.29
CA ILE A 232 1.69 18.87 -15.60
C ILE A 232 3.15 19.08 -15.19
N TRP A 233 3.68 18.12 -14.43
CA TRP A 233 5.08 18.06 -14.03
C TRP A 233 5.50 16.61 -13.72
N ASN A 234 6.80 16.36 -13.75
CA ASN A 234 7.40 15.17 -13.19
C ASN A 234 8.52 15.54 -12.21
N SER A 235 8.74 14.69 -11.21
CA SER A 235 9.80 14.86 -10.22
C SER A 235 10.57 13.56 -10.10
N THR A 236 11.89 13.67 -10.20
CA THR A 236 12.83 12.55 -10.03
C THR A 236 13.66 12.82 -8.79
N SER A 237 13.72 11.88 -7.86
CA SER A 237 14.63 12.04 -6.72
C SER A 237 16.08 11.88 -7.18
N LEU A 238 16.92 12.80 -6.72
CA LEU A 238 18.37 12.71 -6.90
C LEU A 238 18.95 12.08 -5.64
N SER A 239 19.32 10.80 -5.76
CA SER A 239 20.12 10.12 -4.74
C SER A 239 21.44 10.89 -4.56
N LEU A 240 21.77 11.29 -3.32
CA LEU A 240 23.07 11.92 -3.00
C LEU A 240 24.23 10.91 -3.08
N ASN A 241 23.88 9.63 -2.97
CA ASN A 241 24.70 8.46 -3.17
C ASN A 241 24.46 7.89 -4.57
N THR A 242 25.42 7.16 -5.14
CA THR A 242 25.30 6.55 -6.48
C THR A 242 24.28 5.40 -6.54
N ASP A 243 23.37 5.32 -5.57
CA ASP A 243 22.41 4.23 -5.43
C ASP A 243 21.15 4.53 -6.24
N SER A 244 20.67 3.54 -6.99
CA SER A 244 19.38 3.60 -7.66
C SER A 244 18.25 3.67 -6.63
N MET A 245 17.29 4.55 -6.89
CA MET A 245 16.09 4.73 -6.08
C MET A 245 14.89 4.25 -6.87
N GLN A 246 13.90 3.66 -6.21
CA GLN A 246 12.66 3.20 -6.84
C GLN A 246 11.46 3.58 -5.98
N LEU A 247 10.32 3.81 -6.63
CA LEU A 247 9.02 4.04 -6.02
C LEU A 247 8.10 2.87 -6.34
N LEU A 248 7.82 2.06 -5.33
CA LEU A 248 6.90 0.91 -5.46
C LEU A 248 5.51 1.19 -4.90
N ASN A 249 5.36 2.24 -4.09
CA ASN A 249 4.12 2.62 -3.44
C ASN A 249 3.53 3.88 -4.05
N SER A 250 2.20 3.91 -4.16
CA SER A 250 1.47 5.10 -4.58
C SER A 250 1.67 6.26 -3.59
N PRO A 251 1.80 7.52 -4.06
CA PRO A 251 1.94 8.69 -3.19
C PRO A 251 0.74 8.87 -2.25
N THR A 252 0.93 9.60 -1.15
CA THR A 252 -0.16 9.95 -0.23
C THR A 252 -0.45 11.46 -0.35
N PRO A 253 -1.62 11.85 -0.89
CA PRO A 253 -1.99 13.25 -1.03
C PRO A 253 -2.48 13.86 0.28
N GLY A 254 -2.13 15.12 0.56
CA GLY A 254 -2.58 15.86 1.73
C GLY A 254 -2.09 17.30 1.73
N TYR A 255 -2.85 18.25 2.30
CA TYR A 255 -2.43 19.65 2.35
C TYR A 255 -1.37 19.84 3.44
N PHE A 256 -0.10 19.85 3.06
CA PHE A 256 1.02 19.85 3.98
C PHE A 256 1.54 21.26 4.26
N ASN A 257 1.61 22.12 3.25
CA ASN A 257 2.10 23.50 3.38
C ASN A 257 0.96 24.54 3.36
N ASP A 258 1.33 25.81 3.45
CA ASP A 258 0.40 26.95 3.53
C ASP A 258 -0.22 27.35 2.17
N ASP A 259 -0.65 26.37 1.38
CA ASP A 259 -1.37 26.62 0.13
C ASP A 259 -2.62 25.73 -0.07
N ASP A 260 -3.27 25.93 -1.20
CA ASP A 260 -4.55 25.33 -1.58
C ASP A 260 -4.41 24.12 -2.54
N VAL A 261 -3.19 23.63 -2.76
CA VAL A 261 -2.89 22.47 -3.59
C VAL A 261 -2.38 21.32 -2.70
N PRO A 262 -2.96 20.11 -2.79
CA PRO A 262 -2.46 18.97 -2.03
C PRO A 262 -1.00 18.61 -2.37
N ASP A 263 -0.20 18.34 -1.34
CA ASP A 263 1.17 17.84 -1.45
C ASP A 263 1.21 16.31 -1.41
N LEU A 264 2.35 15.71 -1.76
CA LEU A 264 2.48 14.28 -1.95
C LEU A 264 3.59 13.68 -1.06
N LEU A 265 3.22 12.89 -0.05
CA LEU A 265 4.17 12.05 0.68
C LEU A 265 4.58 10.86 -0.19
N VAL A 266 5.89 10.65 -0.36
CA VAL A 266 6.48 9.55 -1.12
C VAL A 266 7.60 8.88 -0.33
N THR A 267 7.76 7.57 -0.52
CA THR A 267 8.85 6.79 0.10
C THR A 267 9.65 6.09 -0.98
N TYR A 268 10.89 6.52 -1.15
CA TYR A 268 11.83 5.94 -2.09
C TYR A 268 12.56 4.75 -1.44
N LEU A 269 12.74 3.69 -2.20
CA LEU A 269 13.53 2.52 -1.82
C LEU A 269 14.88 2.59 -2.53
N ALA A 270 15.98 2.59 -1.78
CA ALA A 270 17.31 2.61 -2.35
C ALA A 270 17.89 1.20 -2.42
N GLY A 271 18.31 0.78 -3.61
CA GLY A 271 18.74 -0.59 -3.87
C GLY A 271 19.00 -0.84 -5.34
N ASN A 272 19.50 -2.03 -5.67
CA ASN A 272 19.80 -2.36 -7.06
C ASN A 272 18.52 -2.65 -7.85
N THR A 273 17.74 -3.61 -7.36
CA THR A 273 16.46 -4.05 -7.93
C THR A 273 15.72 -4.85 -6.89
N PHE A 274 14.42 -5.08 -7.09
CA PHE A 274 13.65 -5.95 -6.21
C PHE A 274 14.30 -7.34 -6.09
N PRO A 275 14.40 -7.93 -4.88
CA PRO A 275 14.07 -7.42 -3.55
C PRO A 275 15.31 -6.93 -2.76
N GLU A 276 16.37 -6.45 -3.43
CA GLU A 276 17.63 -5.96 -2.86
C GLU A 276 17.61 -4.46 -2.59
N TYR A 277 16.75 -4.05 -1.66
CA TYR A 277 16.69 -2.68 -1.15
C TYR A 277 17.36 -2.57 0.23
N TYR A 278 18.24 -1.59 0.39
CA TYR A 278 19.11 -1.45 1.56
C TYR A 278 18.50 -0.56 2.65
N TYR A 279 17.79 0.48 2.24
CA TYR A 279 17.15 1.46 3.11
C TYR A 279 16.00 2.14 2.34
N SER A 280 15.15 2.86 3.06
CA SER A 280 14.11 3.73 2.48
C SER A 280 14.31 5.19 2.91
N GLN A 281 13.81 6.11 2.10
CA GLN A 281 13.83 7.55 2.37
C GLN A 281 12.45 8.14 2.08
N THR A 282 11.86 8.79 3.08
CA THR A 282 10.52 9.39 2.96
C THR A 282 10.62 10.90 2.82
N THR A 283 9.91 11.49 1.87
CA THR A 283 9.82 12.94 1.70
C THR A 283 8.40 13.39 1.35
N VAL A 284 8.15 14.70 1.42
CA VAL A 284 6.93 15.35 0.93
C VAL A 284 7.31 16.19 -0.28
N LEU A 285 6.66 15.94 -1.42
CA LEU A 285 6.78 16.74 -2.63
C LEU A 285 5.68 17.79 -2.68
N ASP A 286 6.07 19.01 -2.99
CA ASP A 286 5.17 20.14 -3.25
C ASP A 286 4.23 19.81 -4.43
N GLY A 287 2.92 19.93 -4.22
CA GLY A 287 1.92 19.57 -5.25
C GLY A 287 1.96 20.43 -6.51
N LYS A 288 2.44 21.67 -6.42
CA LYS A 288 2.53 22.62 -7.55
C LYS A 288 3.79 22.41 -8.37
N THR A 289 4.89 22.06 -7.71
CA THR A 289 6.24 22.10 -8.32
C THR A 289 6.95 20.75 -8.37
N GLY A 290 6.51 19.78 -7.58
CA GLY A 290 7.18 18.49 -7.41
C GLY A 290 8.49 18.56 -6.61
N HIS A 291 8.84 19.70 -6.03
CA HIS A 291 10.06 19.85 -5.23
C HIS A 291 9.88 19.33 -3.79
N SER A 292 10.94 18.78 -3.21
CA SER A 292 10.92 18.33 -1.81
C SER A 292 10.70 19.50 -0.85
N LEU A 293 9.65 19.43 -0.05
CA LEU A 293 9.35 20.38 1.05
C LEU A 293 10.20 20.10 2.28
N LEU A 294 10.67 18.86 2.47
CA LEU A 294 11.59 18.51 3.55
C LEU A 294 13.03 18.83 3.16
N ASP A 295 13.74 19.55 4.03
CA ASP A 295 15.17 19.85 3.88
C ASP A 295 16.06 18.62 4.08
N SER A 296 15.65 17.74 4.99
CA SER A 296 16.36 16.51 5.32
C SER A 296 15.37 15.36 5.42
N PRO A 297 15.05 14.71 4.29
CA PRO A 297 14.19 13.54 4.25
C PRO A 297 14.71 12.43 5.20
N PRO A 298 13.88 11.93 6.14
CA PRO A 298 14.30 10.87 7.05
C PRO A 298 14.65 9.58 6.29
N ILE A 299 15.67 8.89 6.79
CA ILE A 299 16.16 7.61 6.28
C ILE A 299 15.80 6.50 7.28
N HIS A 300 15.43 5.34 6.75
CA HIS A 300 15.04 4.17 7.52
C HIS A 300 15.76 2.91 6.99
N SER A 301 16.36 2.12 7.87
CA SER A 301 17.20 0.96 7.50
C SER A 301 16.44 -0.26 6.95
N GLY A 302 15.11 -0.19 6.89
CA GLY A 302 14.24 -1.19 6.30
C GLY A 302 13.33 -0.62 5.23
N ILE A 303 12.60 -1.53 4.58
CA ILE A 303 11.60 -1.21 3.56
C ILE A 303 10.20 -1.44 4.08
N VAL A 304 9.25 -0.70 3.50
CA VAL A 304 7.84 -0.75 3.86
C VAL A 304 6.99 -0.73 2.60
N ASP A 305 6.10 -1.69 2.50
CA ASP A 305 5.18 -1.84 1.35
C ASP A 305 3.80 -1.26 1.66
N ALA A 306 3.55 -0.87 2.92
CA ALA A 306 2.31 -0.22 3.33
C ALA A 306 2.34 1.27 2.95
N PRO A 307 1.43 1.75 2.08
CA PRO A 307 1.36 3.17 1.76
C PRO A 307 0.76 3.98 2.92
N GLY A 308 0.87 5.31 2.88
CA GLY A 308 0.33 6.20 3.93
C GLY A 308 -1.14 6.58 3.72
N ILE A 309 -1.75 7.19 4.74
CA ILE A 309 -3.06 7.88 4.66
C ILE A 309 -2.95 9.31 5.19
N THR A 310 -3.97 10.12 4.96
CA THR A 310 -4.00 11.51 5.41
C THR A 310 -5.13 11.73 6.39
N LEU A 311 -4.78 12.33 7.52
CA LEU A 311 -5.74 12.84 8.49
C LEU A 311 -5.91 14.35 8.27
N SER A 312 -7.13 14.73 7.89
CA SER A 312 -7.47 16.10 7.61
C SER A 312 -7.80 16.92 8.85
N TYR A 313 -7.22 18.11 8.95
CA TYR A 313 -7.44 19.07 10.05
C TYR A 313 -8.00 20.40 9.54
N THR A 314 -8.63 21.16 10.44
CA THR A 314 -9.01 22.55 10.15
C THR A 314 -7.79 23.46 9.98
N GLY A 315 -7.91 24.46 9.10
CA GLY A 315 -6.83 25.38 8.75
C GLY A 315 -5.98 24.89 7.58
N ILE A 316 -5.21 25.82 7.01
CA ILE A 316 -4.36 25.60 5.84
C ILE A 316 -3.10 24.82 6.27
N GLY A 317 -2.66 23.87 5.44
CA GLY A 317 -1.44 23.09 5.68
C GLY A 317 -1.41 22.25 6.95
N ASN A 318 -2.56 21.98 7.58
CA ASN A 318 -2.59 21.27 8.87
C ASN A 318 -2.77 19.76 8.72
N ASP A 319 -2.82 19.22 7.49
CA ASP A 319 -3.00 17.77 7.34
C ASP A 319 -1.83 17.00 7.90
N VAL A 320 -2.15 15.85 8.47
CA VAL A 320 -1.21 14.95 9.08
C VAL A 320 -1.11 13.71 8.20
N PHE A 321 0.07 13.50 7.63
CA PHE A 321 0.41 12.24 6.99
C PHE A 321 0.65 11.17 8.05
N LEU A 322 -0.05 10.05 7.92
CA LEU A 322 0.18 8.83 8.69
C LEU A 322 0.91 7.83 7.80
N PHE A 323 2.12 7.44 8.17
CA PHE A 323 2.92 6.54 7.34
C PHE A 323 3.77 5.57 8.17
N TRP A 324 3.94 4.39 7.60
CA TRP A 324 4.71 3.30 8.20
C TRP A 324 6.19 3.42 7.83
N VAL A 325 7.06 3.02 8.75
CA VAL A 325 8.49 2.84 8.48
C VAL A 325 8.97 1.54 9.11
N ALA A 326 9.95 0.93 8.46
CA ALA A 326 10.63 -0.27 8.95
C ALA A 326 12.07 0.08 9.33
N VAL A 327 12.49 -0.30 10.54
CA VAL A 327 13.85 -0.04 11.02
C VAL A 327 14.43 -1.26 11.72
N CYS A 328 15.74 -1.41 11.63
CA CYS A 328 16.49 -2.36 12.46
C CYS A 328 16.87 -1.68 13.78
N THR A 329 16.51 -2.27 14.91
CA THR A 329 16.72 -1.66 16.24
C THR A 329 18.20 -1.37 16.49
N GLY A 330 18.54 -0.12 16.83
CA GLY A 330 19.91 0.34 17.05
C GLY A 330 20.70 0.65 15.77
N HIS A 331 20.07 0.50 14.61
CA HIS A 331 20.61 0.77 13.28
C HIS A 331 19.57 1.51 12.43
N GLU A 332 18.80 2.43 13.02
CA GLU A 332 17.58 2.98 12.43
C GLU A 332 17.81 3.74 11.12
N ASP A 333 18.95 4.42 10.98
CA ASP A 333 19.36 5.25 9.83
C ASP A 333 20.44 4.59 8.96
N SER A 334 20.72 3.30 9.19
CA SER A 334 21.76 2.57 8.46
C SER A 334 21.43 2.42 6.98
N GLN A 335 22.39 2.76 6.13
CA GLN A 335 22.35 2.59 4.67
C GLN A 335 23.28 1.45 4.20
N GLU A 336 23.70 0.55 5.09
CA GLU A 336 24.65 -0.51 4.75
C GLU A 336 24.09 -1.43 3.65
N LYS A 337 24.84 -1.58 2.56
CA LYS A 337 24.46 -2.43 1.42
C LYS A 337 24.54 -3.91 1.77
N PHE A 338 23.79 -4.74 1.05
CA PHE A 338 23.92 -6.19 1.10
C PHE A 338 23.57 -6.79 -0.26
N SER A 339 23.88 -8.07 -0.48
CA SER A 339 23.36 -8.82 -1.63
C SER A 339 22.97 -10.23 -1.21
N PHE A 340 21.95 -10.81 -1.84
CA PHE A 340 21.62 -12.22 -1.61
C PHE A 340 22.65 -13.12 -2.30
N LEU A 341 22.84 -14.34 -1.77
CA LEU A 341 23.70 -15.32 -2.44
C LEU A 341 23.12 -15.71 -3.80
N LYS A 342 24.00 -16.00 -4.76
CA LYS A 342 23.62 -16.46 -6.10
C LYS A 342 22.80 -17.75 -5.97
N GLY A 343 21.65 -17.81 -6.65
CA GLY A 343 20.74 -18.96 -6.59
C GLY A 343 19.77 -18.97 -5.40
N THR A 344 19.77 -17.95 -4.54
CA THR A 344 18.71 -17.79 -3.52
C THR A 344 17.35 -17.64 -4.22
N ASP A 345 16.38 -18.46 -3.83
CA ASP A 345 15.01 -18.43 -4.38
C ASP A 345 14.37 -17.05 -4.17
N LEU A 346 13.84 -16.48 -5.25
CA LEU A 346 13.16 -15.18 -5.26
C LEU A 346 11.97 -15.15 -4.28
N LYS A 347 11.29 -16.28 -4.05
CA LYS A 347 10.16 -16.38 -3.09
C LYS A 347 10.60 -16.23 -1.64
N LEU A 348 11.85 -16.57 -1.34
CA LEU A 348 12.38 -16.54 0.03
C LEU A 348 12.97 -15.17 0.39
N LYS A 349 13.48 -14.42 -0.59
CA LYS A 349 14.17 -13.15 -0.36
C LYS A 349 13.29 -12.09 0.35
N PRO A 350 12.02 -11.83 -0.05
CA PRO A 350 11.15 -10.86 0.66
C PRO A 350 10.77 -11.30 2.09
N LYS A 351 10.89 -12.60 2.39
CA LYS A 351 10.61 -13.19 3.71
C LYS A 351 11.85 -13.22 4.60
N ALA A 352 13.00 -12.72 4.13
CA ALA A 352 14.23 -12.73 4.90
C ALA A 352 14.16 -11.74 6.08
N ASP A 353 14.69 -12.15 7.24
CA ASP A 353 14.93 -11.25 8.37
C ASP A 353 16.22 -10.47 8.14
N LEU A 354 16.14 -9.40 7.35
CA LEU A 354 17.30 -8.57 6.99
C LEU A 354 17.95 -7.89 8.20
N CYS A 355 17.19 -7.56 9.25
CA CYS A 355 17.76 -6.94 10.45
C CYS A 355 18.62 -7.92 11.25
N LYS A 356 18.20 -9.19 11.32
CA LYS A 356 19.02 -10.26 11.89
C LYS A 356 20.23 -10.58 11.02
N LEU A 357 20.03 -10.68 9.70
CA LEU A 357 21.09 -11.06 8.76
C LEU A 357 22.20 -10.00 8.60
N ARG A 358 21.85 -8.71 8.68
CA ARG A 358 22.80 -7.58 8.55
C ARG A 358 23.40 -7.17 9.88
N PHE A 359 22.58 -7.06 10.92
CA PHE A 359 22.97 -6.40 12.17
C PHE A 359 22.84 -7.28 13.41
N ASN A 360 22.36 -8.52 13.29
CA ASN A 360 21.98 -9.36 14.42
C ASN A 360 21.03 -8.62 15.40
N SER A 361 20.06 -7.89 14.82
CA SER A 361 19.08 -7.05 15.51
C SER A 361 17.66 -7.42 15.09
N SER A 362 16.66 -6.85 15.75
CA SER A 362 15.24 -7.11 15.44
C SER A 362 14.68 -6.06 14.49
N LEU A 363 13.77 -6.50 13.61
CA LEU A 363 12.94 -5.62 12.79
C LEU A 363 11.85 -4.97 13.66
N GLU A 364 11.70 -3.66 13.53
CA GLU A 364 10.67 -2.86 14.21
C GLU A 364 9.88 -2.05 13.17
N MET A 365 8.56 -2.27 13.13
CA MET A 365 7.63 -1.43 12.39
C MET A 365 7.13 -0.29 13.27
N LYS A 366 7.13 0.94 12.73
CA LYS A 366 6.68 2.18 13.39
C LYS A 366 5.66 2.91 12.53
N LEU A 367 4.64 3.50 13.16
CA LEU A 367 3.70 4.42 12.52
C LEU A 367 3.99 5.84 12.98
N TYR A 368 4.26 6.74 12.04
CA TYR A 368 4.51 8.15 12.30
C TYR A 368 3.38 9.04 11.81
N ALA A 369 3.19 10.16 12.51
CA ALA A 369 2.32 11.28 12.15
C ALA A 369 3.18 12.51 11.84
N LEU A 370 3.13 13.00 10.61
CA LEU A 370 3.92 14.14 10.13
C LEU A 370 3.02 15.23 9.55
N ASN A 371 3.18 16.46 10.01
CA ASN A 371 2.64 17.66 9.40
C ASN A 371 3.76 18.72 9.31
N GLN A 372 3.48 19.89 8.72
CA GLN A 372 4.49 20.94 8.63
C GLN A 372 4.96 21.48 9.99
N HIS A 373 4.21 21.29 11.07
CA HIS A 373 4.58 21.82 12.39
C HIS A 373 5.42 20.85 13.23
N ILE A 374 5.73 19.66 12.71
CA ILE A 374 6.47 18.61 13.41
C ILE A 374 7.73 18.26 12.62
N GLU A 375 8.88 18.25 13.29
CA GLU A 375 10.16 17.87 12.70
C GLU A 375 10.12 16.40 12.22
N PRO A 376 10.62 16.09 11.01
CA PRO A 376 10.75 14.72 10.53
C PRO A 376 11.55 13.83 11.50
N PRO A 377 11.17 12.55 11.67
CA PRO A 377 10.16 11.79 10.92
C PRO A 377 8.71 12.02 11.37
N GLY A 378 8.46 12.91 12.33
CA GLY A 378 7.13 13.13 12.90
C GLY A 378 6.95 12.55 14.30
N MET A 379 5.71 12.53 14.76
CA MET A 379 5.30 11.96 16.05
C MET A 379 5.10 10.45 15.93
N LEU A 380 5.73 9.66 16.81
CA LEU A 380 5.56 8.21 16.86
C LEU A 380 4.20 7.85 17.48
N LEU A 381 3.32 7.20 16.73
CA LEU A 381 2.00 6.76 17.21
C LEU A 381 1.99 5.28 17.64
N TYR A 382 2.76 4.44 16.96
CA TYR A 382 2.80 3.00 17.23
C TYR A 382 4.18 2.40 16.96
N SER A 383 4.55 1.40 17.75
CA SER A 383 5.74 0.56 17.56
C SER A 383 5.43 -0.88 17.93
N THR A 384 5.82 -1.81 17.07
CA THR A 384 5.73 -3.27 17.32
C THR A 384 6.51 -3.71 18.55
N VAL A 385 7.73 -3.18 18.77
CA VAL A 385 8.54 -3.49 19.96
C VAL A 385 7.86 -3.01 21.24
N ALA A 386 7.17 -1.87 21.20
CA ALA A 386 6.42 -1.35 22.35
C ALA A 386 5.18 -2.20 22.68
N ARG A 387 4.63 -2.94 21.71
CA ARG A 387 3.43 -3.78 21.84
C ARG A 387 3.70 -5.28 21.93
N TRP A 388 4.97 -5.70 21.79
CA TRP A 388 5.39 -7.09 21.87
C TRP A 388 4.76 -7.87 23.03
N SER A 389 4.79 -7.31 24.25
CA SER A 389 4.25 -7.97 25.44
C SER A 389 2.73 -8.07 25.46
N ILE A 390 2.02 -7.25 24.68
CA ILE A 390 0.56 -7.33 24.55
C ILE A 390 0.22 -8.39 23.52
N GLU A 391 0.94 -8.42 22.40
CA GLU A 391 0.71 -9.36 21.30
C GLU A 391 1.10 -10.79 21.70
N HIS A 392 2.22 -11.00 22.40
CA HIS A 392 2.78 -12.35 22.64
C HIS A 392 2.58 -12.87 24.07
N ASN A 393 1.82 -12.16 24.92
CA ASN A 393 1.51 -12.68 26.25
C ASN A 393 0.19 -13.46 26.23
N ASN A 394 0.31 -14.78 26.02
CA ASN A 394 -0.82 -15.71 25.97
C ASN A 394 -1.43 -16.06 27.35
N SER A 395 -0.93 -15.48 28.45
CA SER A 395 -1.56 -15.64 29.77
C SER A 395 -2.78 -14.72 29.86
N ASN A 396 -3.99 -15.28 29.73
CA ASN A 396 -5.30 -14.64 29.94
C ASN A 396 -5.37 -13.16 29.53
N LEU A 397 -5.86 -12.93 28.31
CA LEU A 397 -6.49 -11.65 27.96
C LEU A 397 -7.70 -11.46 28.89
N ASP A 398 -7.50 -10.89 30.07
CA ASP A 398 -8.56 -10.27 30.85
C ASP A 398 -9.12 -9.14 29.98
N THR A 399 -10.19 -9.46 29.24
CA THR A 399 -10.88 -8.55 28.33
C THR A 399 -11.36 -7.28 29.04
N GLU A 400 -11.49 -7.29 30.37
CA GLU A 400 -11.87 -6.12 31.16
C GLU A 400 -10.74 -5.09 31.39
N ASN A 401 -9.46 -5.45 31.23
CA ASN A 401 -8.33 -4.52 31.46
C ASN A 401 -7.72 -3.93 30.17
N LEU A 402 -8.09 -4.41 28.98
CA LEU A 402 -7.59 -3.90 27.70
C LEU A 402 -8.22 -2.56 27.27
N TYR A 403 -9.44 -2.27 27.73
CA TYR A 403 -10.13 -1.00 27.50
C TYR A 403 -9.51 0.20 28.23
N GLY A 404 -8.51 -0.04 29.09
CA GLY A 404 -7.99 0.95 30.03
C GLY A 404 -6.58 1.48 29.78
N SER A 405 -5.86 0.99 28.76
CA SER A 405 -4.50 1.49 28.49
C SER A 405 -4.54 2.82 27.72
N ARG A 406 -5.07 3.88 28.35
CA ARG A 406 -4.80 5.26 27.95
C ARG A 406 -3.30 5.48 28.07
N MET A 407 -2.58 5.37 26.96
CA MET A 407 -1.25 5.95 26.86
C MET A 407 -1.45 7.47 26.77
N GLY A 408 -1.62 8.10 27.93
CA GLY A 408 -1.59 9.55 28.02
C GLY A 408 -0.16 10.01 27.80
N SER A 409 0.28 10.14 26.55
CA SER A 409 1.41 11.00 26.23
C SER A 409 0.94 12.44 26.35
N SER A 410 0.75 12.90 27.59
CA SER A 410 0.51 14.31 27.89
C SER A 410 1.82 15.05 27.62
N TRP A 411 1.91 15.70 26.47
CA TRP A 411 3.01 16.61 26.20
C TRP A 411 2.89 17.84 27.09
N SER A 412 3.74 17.90 28.11
CA SER A 412 4.05 19.16 28.79
C SER A 412 4.85 20.03 27.84
N ARG A 413 4.46 21.30 27.68
CA ARG A 413 5.26 22.34 27.01
C ARG A 413 6.64 22.45 27.68
N THR A 414 7.62 21.70 27.20
CA THR A 414 9.04 22.02 27.39
C THR A 414 9.64 22.42 26.04
N SER A 415 9.05 23.43 25.42
CA SER A 415 9.81 24.42 24.65
C SER A 415 9.84 25.74 25.44
N LEU A 416 10.45 25.69 26.63
CA LEU A 416 11.06 26.90 27.19
C LEU A 416 12.25 27.22 26.30
N HIS A 417 12.02 28.11 25.33
CA HIS A 417 13.01 28.79 24.50
C HIS A 417 14.29 28.01 24.19
N GLY A 418 14.20 27.15 23.18
CA GLY A 418 15.30 26.89 22.25
C GLY A 418 14.69 26.99 20.87
N THR A 419 15.14 27.93 20.06
CA THR A 419 14.79 28.03 18.64
C THR A 419 15.12 26.69 17.99
N SER A 420 14.10 25.87 17.74
CA SER A 420 14.19 24.88 16.68
C SER A 420 14.39 25.70 15.41
N ASN A 421 15.55 25.55 14.76
CA ASN A 421 15.87 26.20 13.48
C ASN A 421 15.15 25.49 12.31
N PHE A 422 14.09 24.73 12.60
CA PHE A 422 13.31 24.04 11.60
C PHE A 422 12.44 25.07 10.87
N HIS A 423 12.83 25.35 9.64
CA HIS A 423 12.08 26.15 8.69
C HIS A 423 11.82 25.26 7.47
N HIS A 424 10.58 25.20 7.00
CA HIS A 424 10.31 24.57 5.71
C HIS A 424 10.82 25.46 4.59
N LYS A 425 11.19 24.86 3.45
CA LYS A 425 11.46 25.61 2.22
C LYS A 425 10.28 26.47 1.75
N GLY A 426 9.08 26.24 2.25
CA GLY A 426 7.86 27.03 2.01
C GLY A 426 7.66 28.26 2.91
N ASP A 427 8.41 28.42 4.02
CA ASP A 427 8.19 29.47 5.02
C ASP A 427 8.56 30.89 4.54
N SER A 428 8.99 31.05 3.29
CA SER A 428 9.25 32.37 2.72
C SER A 428 7.92 33.06 2.36
N VAL A 429 7.47 33.92 3.28
CA VAL A 429 6.31 34.84 3.21
C VAL A 429 6.30 35.76 1.95
N GLN A 430 7.21 35.58 1.00
CA GLN A 430 7.27 36.38 -0.23
C GLN A 430 6.21 35.97 -1.27
N HIS A 431 5.73 34.72 -1.29
CA HIS A 431 4.71 34.29 -2.26
C HIS A 431 3.26 34.68 -1.89
N LEU A 432 2.97 34.93 -0.60
CA LEU A 432 1.68 35.48 -0.15
C LEU A 432 1.46 36.96 -0.53
N LYS A 433 2.46 37.64 -1.10
CA LYS A 433 2.36 39.06 -1.48
C LYS A 433 2.07 39.33 -2.95
N SER A 434 1.95 38.31 -3.82
CA SER A 434 1.71 38.53 -5.26
C SER A 434 0.32 38.16 -5.78
N SER A 435 -0.65 37.84 -4.92
CA SER A 435 -2.04 37.65 -5.35
C SER A 435 -2.80 38.99 -5.39
N HIS A 436 -2.50 39.84 -6.38
CA HIS A 436 -3.46 40.86 -6.81
C HIS A 436 -4.57 40.16 -7.62
N LEU A 437 -5.62 39.74 -6.92
CA LEU A 437 -6.91 39.44 -7.52
C LEU A 437 -7.42 40.71 -8.24
N PRO A 438 -7.77 40.68 -9.55
CA PRO A 438 -8.47 41.79 -10.16
C PRO A 438 -9.88 41.88 -9.57
N LEU A 439 -10.13 42.97 -8.84
CA LEU A 439 -11.46 43.38 -8.40
C LEU A 439 -12.36 43.61 -9.62
N TYR A 440 -13.29 42.69 -9.88
CA TYR A 440 -14.46 42.98 -10.71
C TYR A 440 -15.61 43.44 -9.82
N PRO A 441 -16.31 44.54 -10.16
CA PRO A 441 -17.32 45.13 -9.31
C PRO A 441 -18.60 44.28 -9.31
N SER A 442 -19.13 44.05 -8.11
CA SER A 442 -20.45 43.50 -7.86
C SER A 442 -21.55 44.37 -8.48
N GLN A 443 -22.38 43.78 -9.35
CA GLN A 443 -23.75 44.25 -9.56
C GLN A 443 -24.71 43.07 -9.63
N THR A 444 -25.46 42.93 -8.53
CA THR A 444 -26.77 42.30 -8.47
C THR A 444 -27.76 43.08 -9.36
N ASN A 445 -28.43 42.41 -10.30
CA ASN A 445 -29.87 42.56 -10.54
C ASN A 445 -30.37 41.54 -11.57
N TYR A 446 -31.39 40.79 -11.16
CA TYR A 446 -32.25 39.97 -12.03
C TYR A 446 -33.11 40.87 -12.93
N GLN A 447 -33.26 40.50 -14.21
CA GLN A 447 -34.55 40.59 -14.93
C GLN A 447 -34.55 39.72 -16.19
N GLN A 448 -35.63 38.95 -16.36
CA GLN A 448 -36.00 38.22 -17.58
C GLN A 448 -36.24 39.19 -18.74
N ALA A 449 -35.73 38.88 -19.94
CA ALA A 449 -36.42 39.10 -21.21
C ALA A 449 -35.69 38.43 -22.39
N SER A 450 -36.48 37.73 -23.19
CA SER A 450 -36.25 37.23 -24.54
C SER A 450 -35.67 38.27 -25.53
N GLN A 451 -34.72 37.87 -26.38
CA GLN A 451 -34.81 38.03 -27.84
C GLN A 451 -33.58 37.45 -28.57
N GLU A 452 -33.86 36.91 -29.75
CA GLU A 452 -32.95 36.35 -30.75
C GLU A 452 -31.94 37.37 -31.26
N SER A 453 -30.70 36.93 -31.51
CA SER A 453 -29.93 37.38 -32.67
C SER A 453 -28.80 36.39 -32.98
N GLU A 454 -28.92 35.75 -34.15
CA GLU A 454 -27.91 34.93 -34.82
C GLU A 454 -26.63 35.72 -35.12
N LEU A 455 -25.45 35.09 -35.06
CA LEU A 455 -24.40 35.20 -36.10
C LEU A 455 -23.23 34.20 -35.88
N HIS A 456 -23.27 33.16 -36.71
CA HIS A 456 -22.25 32.29 -37.31
C HIS A 456 -21.06 31.67 -36.52
N PRO A 457 -20.96 30.30 -36.52
CA PRO A 457 -19.75 29.56 -36.18
C PRO A 457 -18.92 29.20 -37.42
N THR A 458 -17.60 29.18 -37.29
CA THR A 458 -16.70 28.46 -38.22
C THR A 458 -16.13 27.23 -37.52
N ASN A 459 -16.62 26.06 -37.97
CA ASN A 459 -16.04 24.70 -38.09
C ASN A 459 -14.74 24.36 -37.30
N SER A 460 -14.55 23.18 -36.71
CA SER A 460 -15.05 21.84 -37.09
C SER A 460 -14.81 20.79 -35.99
N PHE A 461 -15.85 20.07 -35.58
CA PHE A 461 -15.76 18.66 -35.19
C PHE A 461 -16.97 17.96 -35.83
N GLU A 462 -16.70 17.04 -36.75
CA GLU A 462 -17.73 16.30 -37.48
C GLU A 462 -18.46 15.34 -36.53
N ARG A 463 -19.76 15.58 -36.34
CA ARG A 463 -20.71 14.62 -35.77
C ARG A 463 -21.19 13.70 -36.88
N HIS A 464 -21.03 12.39 -36.72
CA HIS A 464 -21.81 11.40 -37.47
C HIS A 464 -23.04 10.94 -36.67
N PRO A 465 -24.15 10.58 -37.34
CA PRO A 465 -25.48 10.67 -36.74
C PRO A 465 -26.03 9.35 -36.20
N ASN A 466 -26.85 9.49 -35.15
CA ASN A 466 -27.84 8.58 -34.59
C ASN A 466 -28.25 7.38 -35.48
N TYR A 467 -27.89 6.17 -35.06
CA TYR A 467 -28.51 4.93 -35.54
C TYR A 467 -29.59 4.47 -34.56
N LYS A 468 -30.83 4.36 -35.07
CA LYS A 468 -32.01 3.88 -34.35
C LYS A 468 -31.90 2.38 -34.05
N HIS A 469 -32.25 2.01 -32.82
CA HIS A 469 -32.47 0.63 -32.41
C HIS A 469 -33.53 -0.06 -33.28
N SER A 470 -33.11 -1.09 -34.01
CA SER A 470 -33.85 -2.34 -34.10
C SER A 470 -32.87 -3.42 -34.57
N HIS A 471 -32.78 -4.55 -33.88
CA HIS A 471 -32.88 -5.89 -34.47
C HIS A 471 -32.70 -6.95 -33.38
N ASN A 472 -33.56 -7.96 -33.46
CA ASN A 472 -33.69 -9.07 -32.53
C ASN A 472 -32.39 -9.86 -32.36
N TRP A 473 -31.96 -10.03 -31.12
CA TRP A 473 -30.87 -10.94 -30.75
C TRP A 473 -31.34 -12.40 -30.82
N ARG A 474 -30.56 -13.24 -31.50
CA ARG A 474 -30.49 -14.69 -31.27
C ARG A 474 -29.04 -15.03 -30.90
N PRO A 475 -28.78 -15.83 -29.86
CA PRO A 475 -27.41 -16.19 -29.50
C PRO A 475 -26.81 -17.10 -30.57
N GLN A 476 -25.56 -16.85 -30.97
CA GLN A 476 -24.70 -17.88 -31.57
C GLN A 476 -23.90 -18.54 -30.44
N GLU A 477 -23.82 -19.87 -30.49
CA GLU A 477 -23.10 -20.73 -29.55
C GLU A 477 -21.57 -20.48 -29.58
N PRO A 478 -20.84 -20.79 -28.49
CA PRO A 478 -19.43 -20.46 -28.37
C PRO A 478 -18.55 -21.43 -29.17
N VAL A 479 -17.55 -20.88 -29.87
CA VAL A 479 -16.49 -21.65 -30.52
C VAL A 479 -15.42 -22.00 -29.48
N GLU A 480 -15.25 -23.30 -29.21
CA GLU A 480 -14.11 -23.87 -28.49
C GLU A 480 -12.81 -23.53 -29.22
N VAL A 481 -11.94 -22.73 -28.61
CA VAL A 481 -10.58 -22.47 -29.08
C VAL A 481 -9.60 -22.85 -27.97
N LEU A 482 -9.47 -24.15 -27.71
CA LEU A 482 -8.44 -24.73 -26.84
C LEU A 482 -8.01 -26.07 -27.43
N ASP A 483 -7.27 -26.04 -28.54
CA ASP A 483 -6.55 -27.22 -28.98
C ASP A 483 -5.35 -26.83 -29.86
N ARG A 484 -4.15 -27.13 -29.32
CA ARG A 484 -2.78 -27.04 -29.89
C ARG A 484 -1.93 -25.97 -29.20
N LEU A 485 -0.98 -26.43 -28.38
CA LEU A 485 0.47 -26.29 -28.63
C LEU A 485 1.23 -27.00 -27.49
N GLY A 486 2.10 -27.93 -27.87
CA GLY A 486 2.79 -28.84 -26.97
C GLY A 486 4.14 -28.35 -26.46
N GLU A 487 4.55 -29.01 -25.37
CA GLU A 487 5.90 -29.28 -24.86
C GLU A 487 6.99 -28.20 -25.02
N ARG A 488 7.30 -27.50 -23.91
CA ARG A 488 8.67 -27.25 -23.36
C ARG A 488 8.61 -26.49 -22.03
N ARG A 489 9.38 -26.96 -21.03
CA ARG A 489 9.47 -26.42 -19.66
C ARG A 489 10.50 -25.29 -19.54
N TYR A 490 10.16 -24.11 -19.00
CA TYR A 490 11.08 -23.07 -18.46
C TYR A 490 10.32 -22.10 -17.50
N PRO A 491 11.02 -21.31 -16.64
CA PRO A 491 10.60 -21.06 -15.25
C PRO A 491 9.71 -19.83 -14.99
N ASN A 492 8.91 -19.93 -13.91
CA ASN A 492 7.93 -18.95 -13.40
C ASN A 492 8.58 -17.71 -12.75
N SER A 493 8.01 -16.53 -13.01
CA SER A 493 8.41 -15.21 -12.49
C SER A 493 7.72 -14.89 -11.15
N GLY A 494 8.53 -14.74 -10.09
CA GLY A 494 8.09 -14.74 -8.70
C GLY A 494 7.97 -13.36 -8.04
N LEU A 495 7.27 -12.39 -8.63
CA LEU A 495 7.28 -11.04 -8.07
C LEU A 495 6.31 -10.79 -6.90
N TYR A 496 5.22 -11.55 -6.82
CA TYR A 496 4.31 -11.56 -5.66
C TYR A 496 4.14 -12.96 -5.04
N ASP A 497 4.83 -13.94 -5.62
CA ASP A 497 4.99 -15.30 -5.09
C ASP A 497 5.83 -15.30 -3.79
N GLY A 498 6.46 -14.17 -3.42
CA GLY A 498 7.06 -13.93 -2.11
C GLY A 498 6.07 -13.83 -0.94
N LEU A 499 4.75 -13.85 -1.20
CA LEU A 499 3.70 -14.04 -0.20
C LEU A 499 3.09 -15.45 -0.25
N SER A 500 3.60 -16.35 -1.11
CA SER A 500 2.99 -17.68 -1.28
C SER A 500 3.27 -18.61 -0.10
N PHE A 501 2.20 -19.20 0.41
CA PHE A 501 2.22 -20.32 1.35
C PHE A 501 1.94 -21.61 0.59
N ASP A 502 2.76 -21.93 -0.40
CA ASP A 502 2.74 -23.27 -0.97
C ASP A 502 3.71 -24.14 -0.16
N THR A 503 3.13 -25.02 0.65
CA THR A 503 3.72 -26.17 1.39
C THR A 503 4.00 -25.99 2.90
N ILE A 504 3.14 -26.60 3.73
CA ILE A 504 3.52 -27.19 5.02
C ILE A 504 3.30 -28.71 4.86
N PRO A 505 4.31 -29.57 5.05
CA PRO A 505 4.13 -31.01 5.06
C PRO A 505 3.55 -31.49 6.39
N ASP A 506 2.55 -32.38 6.32
CA ASP A 506 1.95 -33.08 7.45
C ASP A 506 3.02 -33.79 8.30
N SER A 507 3.11 -33.47 9.60
CA SER A 507 3.83 -34.32 10.55
C SER A 507 3.15 -34.34 11.92
N GLU A 508 3.21 -35.53 12.51
CA GLU A 508 2.32 -36.06 13.54
C GLU A 508 2.45 -35.42 14.94
N ASN A 509 1.33 -35.48 15.67
CA ASN A 509 1.11 -34.98 17.03
C ASN A 509 2.00 -35.65 18.08
N ILE A 510 2.78 -34.86 18.84
CA ILE A 510 3.29 -35.25 20.16
C ILE A 510 3.26 -34.02 21.10
N TYR A 511 2.44 -34.08 22.15
CA TYR A 511 2.37 -33.10 23.25
C TYR A 511 3.26 -33.52 24.42
N PRO A 512 3.94 -32.55 25.09
CA PRO A 512 4.21 -32.69 26.53
C PRO A 512 3.74 -31.49 27.38
N GLN A 513 3.44 -31.81 28.64
CA GLN A 513 2.77 -31.04 29.68
C GLN A 513 3.56 -29.83 30.24
N GLU A 514 2.79 -28.85 30.72
CA GLU A 514 3.21 -27.60 31.37
C GLU A 514 3.85 -27.79 32.76
N VAL A 515 4.77 -26.88 33.11
CA VAL A 515 5.22 -26.63 34.49
C VAL A 515 5.09 -25.13 34.74
N GLU A 516 4.22 -24.77 35.69
CA GLU A 516 4.01 -23.41 36.17
C GLU A 516 5.18 -22.94 37.06
N GLU A 517 5.68 -21.72 36.82
CA GLU A 517 6.35 -20.92 37.86
C GLU A 517 5.76 -19.51 37.90
N ASN A 518 5.11 -19.23 39.04
CA ASN A 518 4.60 -17.93 39.45
C ASN A 518 5.74 -16.95 39.72
N LEU A 519 5.58 -15.68 39.31
CA LEU A 519 6.17 -14.51 39.98
C LEU A 519 5.43 -13.24 39.52
N GLY A 520 4.61 -12.71 40.42
CA GLY A 520 3.96 -11.42 40.27
C GLY A 520 4.89 -10.27 40.63
N ASP A 521 4.65 -9.10 40.02
CA ASP A 521 4.90 -7.80 40.65
C ASP A 521 4.31 -6.68 39.76
N SER A 522 3.44 -5.85 40.35
CA SER A 522 2.85 -4.67 39.70
C SER A 522 3.74 -3.44 39.87
N TYR A 523 4.03 -2.71 38.80
CA TYR A 523 4.64 -1.38 38.91
C TYR A 523 3.91 -0.37 38.04
N LYS A 524 3.27 0.61 38.69
CA LYS A 524 2.76 1.85 38.07
C LYS A 524 3.94 2.80 37.83
N LEU A 525 4.07 3.34 36.62
CA LEU A 525 5.11 4.33 36.30
C LEU A 525 4.48 5.65 35.83
N HIS A 526 4.79 6.72 36.57
CA HIS A 526 4.55 8.10 36.15
C HIS A 526 5.66 8.53 35.19
N LEU A 527 5.30 9.10 34.03
CA LEU A 527 6.23 9.51 32.97
C LEU A 527 6.17 11.04 32.77
N ASN A 528 7.34 11.70 32.80
CA ASN A 528 7.54 13.09 32.37
C ASN A 528 8.31 13.09 31.02
N PRO A 529 7.90 13.89 30.02
CA PRO A 529 8.46 13.82 28.67
C PRO A 529 9.61 14.81 28.44
N GLY A 530 10.56 14.41 27.59
CA GLY A 530 11.61 15.26 27.05
C GLY A 530 13.01 14.78 27.40
N ARG A 531 13.78 14.40 26.38
CA ARG A 531 15.18 13.91 26.42
C ARG A 531 15.44 12.49 26.91
N ASP A 532 14.71 11.97 27.89
CA ASP A 532 15.03 10.66 28.48
C ASP A 532 14.37 9.44 27.81
N GLU A 533 13.47 9.64 26.83
CA GLU A 533 12.88 8.52 26.09
C GLU A 533 13.91 7.76 25.26
N ARG A 534 14.87 8.42 24.58
CA ARG A 534 15.94 7.71 23.84
C ARG A 534 16.81 6.84 24.73
N ALA A 535 17.05 7.24 25.98
CA ALA A 535 17.88 6.50 26.92
C ALA A 535 17.09 5.39 27.62
N ASN A 536 15.87 5.68 28.07
CA ASN A 536 15.00 4.71 28.74
C ASN A 536 14.40 3.68 27.77
N LEU A 537 14.11 4.05 26.50
CA LEU A 537 13.81 3.09 25.43
C LEU A 537 15.01 2.18 25.20
N LYS A 538 16.24 2.69 25.11
CA LYS A 538 17.45 1.85 24.95
C LYS A 538 17.62 0.85 26.11
N ILE A 539 17.29 1.24 27.35
CA ILE A 539 17.37 0.36 28.52
C ILE A 539 16.25 -0.70 28.51
N LYS A 540 15.02 -0.34 28.11
CA LYS A 540 13.90 -1.28 27.92
C LYS A 540 14.15 -2.23 26.74
N MET A 541 14.70 -1.70 25.64
CA MET A 541 15.15 -2.44 24.45
C MET A 541 16.23 -3.45 24.82
N LYS A 542 17.27 -3.10 25.59
CA LYS A 542 18.30 -4.08 26.03
C LYS A 542 17.75 -5.24 26.89
N ARG A 543 16.66 -5.03 27.64
CA ARG A 543 16.00 -6.09 28.42
C ARG A 543 15.05 -6.94 27.57
N ASN A 544 14.36 -6.35 26.60
CA ASN A 544 13.44 -7.07 25.70
C ASN A 544 14.13 -7.78 24.52
N THR A 545 15.25 -7.26 24.00
CA THR A 545 16.02 -7.91 22.92
C THR A 545 16.62 -9.24 23.36
N LYS A 546 16.90 -9.43 24.66
CA LYS A 546 17.30 -10.75 25.20
C LYS A 546 16.18 -11.79 25.20
N LYS A 547 14.91 -11.39 25.04
CA LYS A 547 13.74 -12.28 24.96
C LYS A 547 13.16 -12.42 23.55
N GLN A 548 13.53 -11.55 22.59
CA GLN A 548 13.15 -11.67 21.18
C GLN A 548 14.05 -12.66 20.45
N SER A 549 13.90 -13.95 20.77
CA SER A 549 14.46 -15.04 19.96
C SER A 549 13.40 -15.71 19.08
N SER A 550 12.28 -15.02 18.80
CA SER A 550 11.25 -15.56 17.91
C SER A 550 11.76 -15.54 16.47
N GLN A 551 11.42 -16.57 15.71
CA GLN A 551 11.73 -16.65 14.28
C GLN A 551 10.74 -15.86 13.42
N SER A 552 9.80 -15.16 14.06
CA SER A 552 8.77 -14.35 13.44
C SER A 552 9.20 -12.89 13.30
N ILE A 553 8.86 -12.30 12.17
CA ILE A 553 9.10 -10.89 11.84
C ILE A 553 7.75 -10.16 11.73
N PRO A 554 7.66 -8.92 12.22
CA PRO A 554 6.45 -8.15 12.09
C PRO A 554 6.25 -7.76 10.62
N ARG A 555 4.99 -7.73 10.20
CA ARG A 555 4.56 -7.30 8.87
C ARG A 555 3.37 -6.37 9.00
N ILE A 556 3.46 -5.25 8.30
CA ILE A 556 2.38 -4.30 8.08
C ILE A 556 2.25 -4.13 6.57
N VAL A 557 1.13 -4.60 6.03
CA VAL A 557 0.81 -4.50 4.61
C VAL A 557 -0.41 -3.60 4.36
N SER A 558 -1.24 -3.38 5.39
CA SER A 558 -2.37 -2.46 5.31
C SER A 558 -1.95 -1.04 5.67
N PRO A 559 -2.40 -0.01 4.92
CA PRO A 559 -2.05 1.38 5.17
C PRO A 559 -2.58 1.97 6.49
N ALA A 560 -3.63 1.37 7.07
CA ALA A 560 -4.58 1.93 8.04
C ALA A 560 -5.80 2.61 7.40
N THR A 561 -6.84 2.81 8.19
CA THR A 561 -8.07 3.53 7.82
C THR A 561 -8.55 4.38 8.99
N LEU A 562 -9.11 5.54 8.69
CA LEU A 562 -9.80 6.36 9.67
C LEU A 562 -11.21 5.83 9.91
N VAL A 563 -11.70 5.91 11.13
CA VAL A 563 -13.09 5.61 11.47
C VAL A 563 -13.62 6.67 12.45
N PRO A 564 -14.94 6.87 12.54
CA PRO A 564 -15.52 7.74 13.55
C PRO A 564 -15.08 7.33 14.95
N PRO A 565 -14.80 8.28 15.86
CA PRO A 565 -14.37 7.95 17.21
C PRO A 565 -15.44 7.18 18.00
N LEU A 566 -15.02 6.26 18.88
CA LEU A 566 -15.95 5.66 19.86
C LEU A 566 -16.35 6.68 20.94
N GLY A 567 -17.61 6.60 21.36
CA GLY A 567 -18.14 7.40 22.47
C GLY A 567 -18.22 8.90 22.15
N THR A 568 -17.72 9.73 23.08
CA THR A 568 -17.83 11.20 23.00
C THR A 568 -16.50 11.89 22.67
N SER A 569 -15.49 11.15 22.18
CA SER A 569 -14.20 11.75 21.81
C SER A 569 -14.38 12.75 20.67
N LYS A 570 -13.65 13.88 20.76
CA LYS A 570 -13.60 14.91 19.71
C LYS A 570 -12.50 14.64 18.67
N GLY A 571 -11.73 13.58 18.88
CA GLY A 571 -10.68 13.14 17.99
C GLY A 571 -11.21 12.30 16.83
N ILE A 572 -10.32 11.51 16.24
CA ILE A 572 -10.64 10.52 15.21
C ILE A 572 -9.98 9.19 15.58
N ASP A 573 -10.58 8.08 15.17
CA ASP A 573 -9.99 6.76 15.39
C ASP A 573 -9.22 6.32 14.14
N ILE A 574 -8.08 5.66 14.37
CA ILE A 574 -7.23 5.04 13.36
C ILE A 574 -7.29 3.53 13.59
N VAL A 575 -7.64 2.77 12.57
CA VAL A 575 -7.70 1.30 12.60
C VAL A 575 -6.66 0.72 11.65
N PHE A 576 -5.89 -0.26 12.12
CA PHE A 576 -4.93 -0.98 11.30
C PHE A 576 -4.68 -2.38 11.85
N ALA A 577 -4.10 -3.25 11.03
CA ALA A 577 -3.73 -4.59 11.42
C ALA A 577 -2.20 -4.79 11.44
N SER A 578 -1.71 -5.46 12.47
CA SER A 578 -0.36 -6.03 12.52
C SER A 578 -0.42 -7.54 12.47
N HIS A 579 0.57 -8.16 11.85
CA HIS A 579 0.71 -9.61 11.91
C HIS A 579 2.16 -10.03 11.96
N TRP A 580 2.40 -11.24 12.46
CA TRP A 580 3.73 -11.82 12.64
C TRP A 580 3.87 -13.06 11.77
N LEU A 581 4.84 -13.05 10.87
CA LEU A 581 5.11 -14.15 9.95
C LEU A 581 6.47 -14.78 10.23
N PRO A 582 6.62 -16.11 10.10
CA PRO A 582 7.93 -16.74 10.15
C PRO A 582 8.86 -16.17 9.07
N ALA A 583 10.08 -15.84 9.45
CA ALA A 583 11.13 -15.49 8.51
C ALA A 583 11.53 -16.71 7.66
N ALA A 584 11.90 -16.47 6.40
CA ALA A 584 12.41 -17.53 5.55
C ALA A 584 13.69 -18.15 6.12
N ALA A 585 13.69 -19.48 6.18
CA ALA A 585 14.85 -20.27 6.53
C ALA A 585 15.90 -20.22 5.42
N ASN A 586 17.16 -20.47 5.78
CA ASN A 586 18.24 -20.70 4.80
C ASN A 586 18.54 -19.55 3.84
N VAL A 587 18.03 -18.34 4.12
CA VAL A 587 18.43 -17.13 3.39
C VAL A 587 19.71 -16.58 3.99
N LYS A 588 20.67 -16.27 3.11
CA LYS A 588 21.96 -15.69 3.47
C LYS A 588 22.21 -14.46 2.60
N VAL A 589 22.91 -13.48 3.17
CA VAL A 589 23.32 -12.25 2.48
C VAL A 589 24.81 -12.04 2.63
N LYS A 590 25.43 -11.44 1.62
CA LYS A 590 26.78 -10.87 1.68
C LYS A 590 26.71 -9.43 2.16
N LEU A 591 27.63 -9.06 3.03
CA LEU A 591 27.86 -7.70 3.46
C LEU A 591 29.09 -7.12 2.73
N PRO A 592 29.33 -5.81 2.74
CA PRO A 592 30.46 -5.20 2.03
C PRO A 592 31.82 -5.79 2.44
N LYS A 593 31.98 -6.14 3.71
CA LYS A 593 33.18 -6.82 4.23
C LYS A 593 33.37 -8.23 3.68
N ASP A 594 32.27 -8.94 3.41
CA ASP A 594 32.32 -10.26 2.79
C ASP A 594 32.78 -10.11 1.33
N GLU A 595 32.25 -9.11 0.62
CA GLU A 595 32.63 -8.77 -0.76
C GLU A 595 34.11 -8.40 -0.87
N ASP A 596 34.63 -7.59 0.06
CA ASP A 596 36.06 -7.24 0.12
C ASP A 596 36.94 -8.50 0.29
N CYS A 597 36.55 -9.40 1.20
CA CYS A 597 37.23 -10.67 1.44
C CYS A 597 37.22 -11.59 0.20
N ILE A 598 36.08 -11.69 -0.49
CA ILE A 598 35.92 -12.50 -1.70
C ILE A 598 36.84 -11.96 -2.80
N ASN A 599 36.81 -10.65 -3.03
CA ASN A 599 37.64 -9.99 -4.03
C ASN A 599 39.14 -10.16 -3.75
N GLU A 600 39.55 -10.16 -2.48
CA GLU A 600 40.94 -10.40 -2.09
C GLU A 600 41.38 -11.83 -2.40
N LYS A 601 40.54 -12.83 -2.09
CA LYS A 601 40.82 -14.25 -2.38
C LYS A 601 40.86 -14.56 -3.88
N ILE A 602 39.96 -13.97 -4.66
CA ILE A 602 39.94 -14.11 -6.12
C ILE A 602 41.25 -13.56 -6.71
N LYS A 603 41.69 -12.37 -6.26
CA LYS A 603 42.96 -11.76 -6.73
C LYS A 603 44.20 -12.61 -6.40
N GLN A 604 44.18 -13.35 -5.30
CA GLN A 604 45.28 -14.23 -4.90
C GLN A 604 45.31 -15.56 -5.67
N THR A 605 44.26 -15.88 -6.42
CA THR A 605 44.14 -17.14 -7.15
C THR A 605 44.53 -16.94 -8.63
N PRO A 606 45.61 -17.57 -9.12
CA PRO A 606 46.11 -17.34 -10.48
C PRO A 606 45.25 -18.07 -11.52
N VAL A 607 44.16 -17.44 -11.98
CA VAL A 607 43.27 -17.98 -13.03
C VAL A 607 42.99 -16.94 -14.11
N SER A 608 43.05 -17.36 -15.38
CA SER A 608 42.67 -16.51 -16.51
C SER A 608 41.16 -16.27 -16.50
N PRO A 609 40.67 -15.02 -16.66
CA PRO A 609 39.24 -14.69 -16.75
C PRO A 609 38.48 -15.45 -17.85
N ASP A 610 39.19 -16.04 -18.81
CA ASP A 610 38.61 -16.73 -19.97
C ASP A 610 37.94 -18.07 -19.63
N ASN A 611 38.25 -18.67 -18.47
CA ASN A 611 37.60 -19.90 -18.02
C ASN A 611 36.50 -19.59 -16.99
N LYS A 612 35.33 -19.21 -17.50
CA LYS A 612 34.15 -18.80 -16.69
C LYS A 612 33.76 -19.83 -15.63
N GLN A 613 33.79 -21.12 -15.95
CA GLN A 613 33.39 -22.18 -15.03
C GLN A 613 34.34 -22.29 -13.83
N LEU A 614 35.66 -22.26 -14.08
CA LEU A 614 36.66 -22.29 -13.02
C LEU A 614 36.60 -21.01 -12.16
N PHE A 615 36.30 -19.87 -12.78
CA PHE A 615 36.11 -18.62 -12.07
C PHE A 615 34.89 -18.66 -11.15
N ASP A 616 33.72 -19.13 -11.64
CA ASP A 616 32.50 -19.32 -10.85
C ASP A 616 32.76 -20.27 -9.64
N GLU A 617 33.56 -21.33 -9.83
CA GLU A 617 33.93 -22.27 -8.76
C GLU A 617 34.83 -21.60 -7.69
N ILE A 618 35.82 -20.80 -8.10
CA ILE A 618 36.70 -20.08 -7.17
C ILE A 618 35.92 -19.01 -6.40
N GLU A 619 35.05 -18.28 -7.07
CA GLU A 619 34.18 -17.30 -6.44
C GLU A 619 33.28 -17.96 -5.40
N ALA A 620 32.67 -19.12 -5.71
CA ALA A 620 31.84 -19.86 -4.76
C ALA A 620 32.64 -20.34 -3.53
N ILE A 621 33.87 -20.81 -3.70
CA ILE A 621 34.76 -21.21 -2.59
C ILE A 621 35.13 -20.00 -1.72
N ALA A 622 35.52 -18.89 -2.36
CA ALA A 622 35.86 -17.65 -1.66
C ALA A 622 34.65 -17.11 -0.88
N GLU A 623 33.46 -17.14 -1.49
CA GLU A 623 32.19 -16.75 -0.86
C GLU A 623 31.91 -17.60 0.37
N GLU A 624 32.03 -18.94 0.26
CA GLU A 624 31.81 -19.84 1.39
C GLU A 624 32.80 -19.59 2.54
N GLU A 625 34.08 -19.38 2.25
CA GLU A 625 35.10 -19.10 3.27
C GLU A 625 34.89 -17.76 3.96
N CYS A 626 34.61 -16.69 3.20
CA CYS A 626 34.40 -15.35 3.75
C CYS A 626 33.16 -15.28 4.65
N LEU A 627 32.05 -15.91 4.22
CA LEU A 627 30.85 -16.02 5.04
C LEU A 627 31.11 -16.85 6.31
N PHE A 628 31.91 -17.92 6.21
CA PHE A 628 32.29 -18.72 7.37
C PHE A 628 33.12 -17.91 8.39
N TYR A 629 34.04 -17.04 7.93
CA TYR A 629 34.80 -16.15 8.83
C TYR A 629 33.89 -15.19 9.60
N ARG A 630 32.77 -14.76 9.03
CA ARG A 630 31.74 -13.96 9.71
C ARG A 630 30.88 -14.79 10.68
N GLY A 631 31.00 -16.12 10.67
CA GLY A 631 30.21 -17.03 11.49
C GLY A 631 28.87 -17.44 10.86
N VAL A 632 28.71 -17.28 9.54
CA VAL A 632 27.54 -17.78 8.82
C VAL A 632 27.67 -19.29 8.63
N SER A 633 26.76 -20.06 9.23
CA SER A 633 26.79 -21.53 9.16
C SER A 633 26.61 -22.05 7.74
N ARG A 634 27.28 -23.17 7.44
CA ARG A 634 27.14 -23.92 6.18
C ARG A 634 25.90 -24.79 6.16
N LEU A 635 25.48 -25.28 7.32
CA LEU A 635 24.37 -26.21 7.44
C LEU A 635 23.03 -25.51 7.23
N PRO A 636 22.10 -26.12 6.48
CA PRO A 636 20.71 -25.67 6.47
C PRO A 636 20.18 -25.63 7.90
N ILE A 637 19.51 -24.55 8.25
CA ILE A 637 18.70 -24.46 9.44
C ILE A 637 17.46 -25.31 9.15
N GLU A 638 17.32 -26.43 9.86
CA GLU A 638 16.04 -27.14 9.96
C GLU A 638 15.11 -26.28 10.81
N THR A 639 14.12 -25.66 10.17
CA THR A 639 13.10 -24.87 10.87
C THR A 639 11.75 -25.53 10.74
N ILE A 640 11.26 -26.06 11.85
CA ILE A 640 9.84 -26.23 12.09
C ILE A 640 9.41 -24.97 12.82
N SER A 641 8.95 -23.94 12.10
CA SER A 641 8.25 -22.84 12.77
C SER A 641 6.94 -23.42 13.30
N LYS A 642 6.87 -23.56 14.63
CA LYS A 642 5.65 -23.96 15.36
C LYS A 642 4.88 -22.76 15.88
N GLU A 643 5.30 -21.53 15.58
CA GLU A 643 4.64 -20.34 16.10
C GLU A 643 3.31 -20.12 15.36
N PRO A 644 2.19 -19.98 16.10
CA PRO A 644 0.91 -19.68 15.48
C PRO A 644 0.97 -18.31 14.79
N LEU A 645 0.41 -18.23 13.60
CA LEU A 645 0.20 -16.96 12.90
C LEU A 645 -0.76 -16.11 13.73
N GLN A 646 -0.34 -14.91 14.09
CA GLN A 646 -1.16 -13.96 14.86
C GLN A 646 -1.44 -12.72 14.04
N LEU A 647 -2.72 -12.36 13.96
CA LEU A 647 -3.23 -11.10 13.44
C LEU A 647 -3.78 -10.29 14.62
N THR A 648 -3.33 -9.05 14.78
CA THR A 648 -3.83 -8.12 15.79
C THR A 648 -4.43 -6.90 15.10
N VAL A 649 -5.68 -6.56 15.41
CA VAL A 649 -6.34 -5.34 14.92
C VAL A 649 -6.29 -4.29 16.02
N TYR A 650 -5.71 -3.13 15.71
CA TYR A 650 -5.63 -1.99 16.60
C TYR A 650 -6.67 -0.95 16.23
N ARG A 651 -7.24 -0.30 17.25
CA ARG A 651 -8.04 0.92 17.13
C ARG A 651 -7.46 1.97 18.08
N LEU A 652 -6.90 3.03 17.52
CA LEU A 652 -6.26 4.11 18.28
C LEU A 652 -7.09 5.39 18.16
N ASN A 653 -7.48 6.00 19.28
CA ASN A 653 -8.08 7.33 19.27
C ASN A 653 -6.98 8.40 19.26
N LEU A 654 -6.96 9.24 18.23
CA LEU A 654 -6.10 10.41 18.14
C LEU A 654 -6.92 11.66 18.49
N ASP A 655 -6.62 12.26 19.63
CA ASP A 655 -7.24 13.51 20.10
C ASP A 655 -6.15 14.53 20.44
N CYS A 656 -6.38 15.79 20.09
CA CYS A 656 -5.44 16.88 20.27
C CYS A 656 -5.96 17.87 21.32
N SER A 657 -5.15 18.13 22.34
CA SER A 657 -5.40 19.22 23.29
C SER A 657 -4.68 20.49 22.83
N CYS A 658 -5.38 21.61 22.79
CA CYS A 658 -4.81 22.90 22.44
C CYS A 658 -5.09 23.94 23.53
N GLU A 659 -4.08 24.74 23.85
CA GLU A 659 -4.13 25.83 24.82
C GLU A 659 -4.05 27.17 24.08
N LEU A 660 -5.17 27.88 24.00
CA LEU A 660 -5.26 29.23 23.42
C LEU A 660 -4.43 30.20 24.26
N LYS A 661 -3.47 30.89 23.63
CA LYS A 661 -2.69 31.95 24.29
C LYS A 661 -3.37 33.31 24.12
N GLN A 662 -4.13 33.50 23.05
CA GLN A 662 -4.85 34.73 22.74
C GLN A 662 -6.32 34.44 22.42
N SER A 663 -7.20 35.43 22.61
CA SER A 663 -8.65 35.27 22.42
C SER A 663 -9.09 35.13 20.95
N ASN A 664 -8.21 35.40 20.01
CA ASN A 664 -8.43 35.31 18.56
C ASN A 664 -7.78 34.08 17.92
N GLU A 665 -7.10 33.24 18.69
CA GLU A 665 -6.56 31.98 18.21
C GLU A 665 -7.69 30.94 18.21
N GLU A 666 -7.75 30.12 17.16
CA GLU A 666 -8.59 28.94 17.12
C GLU A 666 -7.73 27.68 17.09
N CYS A 667 -8.12 26.69 17.90
CA CYS A 667 -7.44 25.42 17.92
C CYS A 667 -7.76 24.63 16.67
N THR A 668 -6.71 24.13 16.00
CA THR A 668 -6.91 23.14 14.94
C THR A 668 -7.55 21.87 15.52
N ARG A 669 -8.49 21.29 14.78
CA ARG A 669 -9.20 20.06 15.13
C ARG A 669 -9.22 19.13 13.93
N ALA A 670 -9.19 17.83 14.20
CA ALA A 670 -9.44 16.83 13.17
C ALA A 670 -10.84 17.07 12.57
N LEU A 671 -10.96 16.99 11.25
CA LEU A 671 -12.25 17.07 10.60
C LEU A 671 -13.09 15.83 10.93
N PRO A 672 -14.42 15.93 11.00
CA PRO A 672 -15.28 14.75 11.11
C PRO A 672 -14.99 13.75 9.99
N PHE A 673 -15.19 12.45 10.24
CA PHE A 673 -14.90 11.37 9.28
C PHE A 673 -15.45 11.65 7.87
N HIS A 674 -16.69 12.14 7.76
CA HIS A 674 -17.35 12.43 6.49
C HIS A 674 -16.73 13.61 5.71
N HIS A 675 -15.89 14.41 6.35
CA HIS A 675 -15.17 15.56 5.78
C HIS A 675 -13.67 15.30 5.60
N GLN A 676 -13.20 14.08 5.87
CA GLN A 676 -11.82 13.68 5.63
C GLN A 676 -11.54 13.63 4.13
N SER A 677 -10.39 14.18 3.70
CA SER A 677 -10.01 14.20 2.29
C SER A 677 -9.55 12.84 1.76
N TRP A 678 -8.88 12.04 2.60
CA TRP A 678 -8.37 10.71 2.23
C TRP A 678 -8.39 9.72 3.43
N PRO A 679 -9.58 9.33 3.91
CA PRO A 679 -9.72 8.53 5.13
C PRO A 679 -9.25 7.08 5.00
N ASN A 680 -9.16 6.54 3.78
CA ASN A 680 -8.73 5.19 3.51
C ASN A 680 -8.14 5.10 2.11
N ARG A 681 -7.48 3.98 1.80
CA ARG A 681 -7.18 3.59 0.43
C ARG A 681 -8.13 2.48 0.02
N GLY A 682 -8.52 2.48 -1.24
CA GLY A 682 -9.42 1.47 -1.78
C GLY A 682 -9.92 1.85 -3.16
N SER A 683 -10.83 1.04 -3.65
CA SER A 683 -11.52 1.22 -4.93
C SER A 683 -12.37 2.48 -4.91
N ASN A 684 -12.48 3.18 -6.03
CA ASN A 684 -13.32 4.39 -6.13
C ASN A 684 -13.03 5.45 -5.04
N VAL A 685 -11.81 5.46 -4.47
CA VAL A 685 -11.39 6.48 -3.51
C VAL A 685 -10.44 7.45 -4.19
N TYR A 686 -10.83 8.73 -4.15
CA TYR A 686 -10.04 9.85 -4.65
C TYR A 686 -9.93 10.94 -3.58
N PHE A 687 -9.02 11.89 -3.79
CA PHE A 687 -8.71 12.91 -2.80
C PHE A 687 -9.76 13.99 -2.88
N LYS A 688 -10.57 14.09 -1.82
CA LYS A 688 -11.64 15.07 -1.78
C LYS A 688 -11.06 16.44 -1.43
N LYS A 689 -11.24 17.40 -2.33
CA LYS A 689 -11.01 18.82 -2.04
C LYS A 689 -11.81 19.25 -0.81
N ARG A 690 -11.23 20.10 0.03
CA ARG A 690 -11.95 20.64 1.19
C ARG A 690 -12.92 21.73 0.77
N TYR A 691 -14.18 21.62 1.21
CA TYR A 691 -15.23 22.60 0.89
C TYR A 691 -15.23 23.85 1.80
N SER A 692 -14.31 23.99 2.76
CA SER A 692 -14.21 25.22 3.55
C SER A 692 -12.80 25.41 4.12
N PHE A 693 -12.07 26.40 3.60
CA PHE A 693 -10.88 26.98 4.25
C PHE A 693 -11.26 28.06 5.30
N ILE A 694 -12.51 28.08 5.74
CA ILE A 694 -13.07 29.10 6.62
C ILE A 694 -12.95 28.66 8.08
#